data_AF-A0A423V8V6-F1
#
_entry.id   AF-A0A423V8V6-F1
#
_cell.length_a   1.000
_cell.length_b   1.000
_cell.length_c   1.000
_cell.angle_alpha   90.00
_cell.angle_beta   90.00
_cell.angle_gamma   90.00
#
_symmetry.space_group_name_H-M   'P 1'
#
loop_
_entity.id
_entity.type
_entity.pdbx_description
1 polymer ?
#
loop_
_entity_poly.entity_id
_entity_poly.type
_entity_poly.pdbx_seq_one_letter_code
_entity_poly.pdbx_strand_id
1 'polypeptide(L)'
;MGGEKPAMAPQARLNIRFPQRDQKGVSQNSEWCELIEGDTTTRSRFHDYAQVFSKPGLYDQLFGGPDSETRCVSPQVMAGLLREQLPLVLRGKSNGDGKAKLRVLDLGAGNVMIGEEIRSVVRHHGDRSLADSTTIVGVDLLPEAKAATDRDRPGVYDAYVVAHIEEYVKLPPPDPTEATLFSKGFNVLTSISALAFGVSTVGAIKAAISLLENGGLVAFNVKEDFADWDTQYIKADDRDERTPLLLNSHSGDGHHNGASGSPIPDSNGTANGKKKESWVTRVFGPPNTIKVLLAGFIITFSFSFTQVPIFYVFHLMECDVYYETHPPFTGPGDRCSINEIAAGTATQYSILGMSTTFCGTLNLFVTGWTVKRWGPRFALIVQTFVPGIRVLAQISGVIAGGKAGINIIQGTQLITILGGPAGYILVVNTIAGELVEPMKRTAVFGQLQGCIMLGQAIAYLLGGMVGDAFGIRMPFQVAFFLFMFATLYAGTVLPYISPESLSDGKQDSKAKGIKGFLAPLRILAPQRIRLLDGRVVKHYGVFFLCCGLFLGVLATGYAPLLLQMYATAYFDFDQGQNGWLMSENALCRSAFLFFIFPRIIESAAFLLPFGSGSAPAGKGVITEMCPQSQRTDALNAVTLVENIARLATQGLFGFIFSALAETGQAYYTFYINAAIAIVAMAVLFLSYFPPLDSTMVADLDEEDEDGESYVDENDLVMVTSHETDR
;
A
#
# COMPACT_ATOMS: atom_id res chain seq x y z
N MET A 1 -19.99 53.35 5.35
CA MET A 1 -19.48 53.59 3.98
C MET A 1 -18.78 52.31 3.56
N GLY A 2 -19.33 51.60 2.58
CA GLY A 2 -18.74 50.37 2.06
C GLY A 2 -17.42 50.69 1.37
N GLY A 3 -16.31 50.17 1.91
CA GLY A 3 -15.03 50.20 1.21
C GLY A 3 -15.05 49.11 0.16
N GLU A 4 -15.20 49.50 -1.10
CA GLU A 4 -15.03 48.63 -2.26
C GLU A 4 -13.69 47.88 -2.16
N LYS A 5 -13.71 46.57 -2.47
CA LYS A 5 -12.48 45.85 -2.84
C LYS A 5 -11.79 46.69 -3.92
N PRO A 6 -10.46 46.85 -3.92
CA PRO A 6 -9.78 47.39 -5.08
C PRO A 6 -10.12 46.46 -6.24
N ALA A 7 -11.05 46.89 -7.10
CA ALA A 7 -11.49 46.08 -8.21
C ALA A 7 -10.34 46.09 -9.22
N MET A 8 -9.84 44.89 -9.52
CA MET A 8 -9.03 44.67 -10.71
C MET A 8 -9.73 45.34 -11.90
N ALA A 9 -8.98 46.03 -12.76
CA ALA A 9 -9.54 46.60 -13.98
C ALA A 9 -10.34 45.51 -14.72
N PRO A 10 -11.57 45.77 -15.22
CA PRO A 10 -12.41 44.75 -15.82
C PRO A 10 -11.69 44.15 -17.02
N GLN A 11 -11.11 42.97 -16.83
CA GLN A 11 -10.45 42.22 -17.89
C GLN A 11 -11.53 41.53 -18.74
N ALA A 12 -11.36 41.59 -20.07
CA ALA A 12 -12.24 40.88 -20.97
C ALA A 12 -12.17 39.37 -20.69
N ARG A 13 -13.32 38.71 -20.55
CA ARG A 13 -13.39 37.27 -20.31
C ARG A 13 -12.73 36.53 -21.47
N LEU A 14 -11.71 35.72 -21.16
CA LEU A 14 -10.95 34.96 -22.14
C LEU A 14 -11.80 33.79 -22.66
N ASN A 15 -11.61 33.46 -23.94
CA ASN A 15 -12.27 32.31 -24.57
C ASN A 15 -11.49 31.03 -24.26
N ILE A 16 -12.00 30.24 -23.32
CA ILE A 16 -11.35 29.02 -22.81
C ILE A 16 -12.21 27.80 -23.17
N ARG A 17 -11.58 26.78 -23.73
CA ARG A 17 -12.18 25.47 -24.02
C ARG A 17 -11.61 24.40 -23.09
N PHE A 18 -12.49 23.66 -22.43
CA PHE A 18 -12.13 22.49 -21.61
C PHE A 18 -12.30 21.18 -22.41
N PRO A 19 -11.56 20.11 -22.05
CA PRO A 19 -11.77 18.78 -22.60
C PRO A 19 -13.21 18.28 -22.45
N GLN A 20 -13.65 17.37 -23.34
CA GLN A 20 -14.95 16.72 -23.24
C GLN A 20 -15.02 15.82 -21.99
N ARG A 21 -16.20 15.76 -21.35
CA ARG A 21 -16.45 15.13 -20.03
C ARG A 21 -16.29 13.61 -19.98
N ASP A 22 -16.01 12.95 -21.10
CA ASP A 22 -15.98 11.50 -21.26
C ASP A 22 -14.59 10.86 -21.05
N GLN A 23 -13.54 11.66 -20.81
CA GLN A 23 -12.20 11.16 -20.48
C GLN A 23 -12.05 10.85 -18.98
N LYS A 24 -12.39 9.62 -18.58
CA LYS A 24 -12.05 9.10 -17.24
C LYS A 24 -10.53 8.92 -17.10
N GLY A 25 -9.97 9.34 -15.96
CA GLY A 25 -8.59 8.98 -15.57
C GLY A 25 -7.53 10.09 -15.68
N VAL A 26 -7.91 11.33 -15.93
CA VAL A 26 -6.95 12.46 -15.91
C VAL A 26 -6.66 12.81 -14.44
N SER A 27 -5.42 12.58 -13.99
CA SER A 27 -4.98 13.01 -12.66
C SER A 27 -5.05 14.53 -12.53
N GLN A 28 -5.19 15.07 -11.30
CA GLN A 28 -5.22 16.51 -11.04
C GLN A 28 -4.06 17.27 -11.72
N ASN A 29 -2.88 16.64 -11.80
CA ASN A 29 -1.67 17.20 -12.43
C ASN A 29 -1.70 17.24 -13.96
N SER A 30 -2.67 16.56 -14.57
CA SER A 30 -2.80 16.38 -16.02
C SER A 30 -3.99 17.15 -16.60
N GLU A 31 -4.71 17.92 -15.77
CA GLU A 31 -5.80 18.79 -16.23
C GLU A 31 -5.26 19.94 -17.08
N TRP A 32 -6.00 20.28 -18.14
CA TRP A 32 -5.60 21.28 -19.12
C TRP A 32 -6.81 22.04 -19.68
N CYS A 33 -6.55 23.22 -20.22
CA CYS A 33 -7.49 23.99 -21.02
C CYS A 33 -6.83 24.54 -22.30
N GLU A 34 -7.66 24.90 -23.27
CA GLU A 34 -7.24 25.54 -24.51
C GLU A 34 -7.73 27.00 -24.54
N LEU A 35 -6.79 27.94 -24.64
CA LEU A 35 -7.06 29.35 -24.85
C LEU A 35 -7.21 29.62 -26.36
N ILE A 36 -8.31 30.27 -26.76
CA ILE A 36 -8.63 30.57 -28.15
C ILE A 36 -8.46 32.07 -28.40
N GLU A 37 -7.43 32.44 -29.16
CA GLU A 37 -7.09 33.82 -29.55
C GLU A 37 -7.18 33.95 -31.09
N GLY A 38 -8.35 34.34 -31.60
CA GLY A 38 -8.60 34.40 -33.05
C GLY A 38 -8.51 33.02 -33.69
N ASP A 39 -7.58 32.84 -34.64
CA ASP A 39 -7.30 31.56 -35.31
C ASP A 39 -6.28 30.69 -34.56
N THR A 40 -5.71 31.18 -33.45
CA THR A 40 -4.68 30.47 -32.67
C THR A 40 -5.31 29.79 -31.46
N THR A 41 -5.03 28.49 -31.27
CA THR A 41 -5.43 27.75 -30.07
C THR A 41 -4.18 27.29 -29.33
N THR A 42 -4.02 27.71 -28.08
CA THR A 42 -2.89 27.33 -27.22
C THR A 42 -3.39 26.46 -26.07
N ARG A 43 -2.84 25.25 -25.94
CA ARG A 43 -3.15 24.35 -24.82
C ARG A 43 -2.17 24.57 -23.69
N SER A 44 -2.68 24.77 -22.48
CA SER A 44 -1.88 24.87 -21.25
C SER A 44 -2.45 23.97 -20.16
N ARG A 45 -1.57 23.31 -19.40
CA ARG A 45 -1.97 22.55 -18.19
C ARG A 45 -2.28 23.52 -17.06
N PHE A 46 -3.18 23.16 -16.15
CA PHE A 46 -3.49 23.97 -14.98
C PHE A 46 -2.29 24.19 -14.05
N HIS A 47 -1.35 23.24 -14.04
CA HIS A 47 -0.13 23.30 -13.24
C HIS A 47 1.07 23.88 -14.00
N ASP A 48 0.89 24.30 -15.26
CA ASP A 48 1.90 25.05 -16.00
C ASP A 48 1.81 26.55 -15.63
N TYR A 49 2.14 26.83 -14.38
CA TYR A 49 1.93 28.15 -13.78
C TYR A 49 2.70 29.27 -14.51
N ALA A 50 3.87 28.99 -15.09
CA ALA A 50 4.60 29.97 -15.88
C ALA A 50 3.77 30.43 -17.09
N GLN A 51 3.19 29.49 -17.85
CA GLN A 51 2.30 29.82 -18.96
C GLN A 51 1.02 30.52 -18.48
N VAL A 52 0.41 30.02 -17.40
CA VAL A 52 -0.84 30.59 -16.87
C VAL A 52 -0.65 32.02 -16.37
N PHE A 53 0.42 32.32 -15.62
CA PHE A 53 0.73 33.67 -15.11
C PHE A 53 1.15 34.65 -16.21
N SER A 54 1.79 34.15 -17.28
CA SER A 54 2.19 34.97 -18.42
C SER A 54 1.00 35.62 -19.13
N LYS A 55 -0.19 35.02 -19.08
CA LYS A 55 -1.42 35.51 -19.70
C LYS A 55 -2.25 36.34 -18.71
N PRO A 56 -2.42 37.65 -18.92
CA PRO A 56 -3.22 38.51 -18.03
C PRO A 56 -4.64 37.98 -17.86
N GLY A 57 -5.07 37.80 -16.61
CA GLY A 57 -6.43 37.37 -16.25
C GLY A 57 -6.74 35.89 -16.37
N LEU A 58 -5.84 35.08 -16.94
CA LEU A 58 -6.08 33.65 -17.12
C LEU A 58 -6.14 32.90 -15.78
N TYR A 59 -5.20 33.19 -14.87
CA TYR A 59 -5.19 32.58 -13.53
C TYR A 59 -6.46 32.92 -12.74
N ASP A 60 -6.88 34.19 -12.77
CA ASP A 60 -8.10 34.67 -12.10
C ASP A 60 -9.38 34.06 -12.69
N GLN A 61 -9.48 33.93 -14.02
CA GLN A 61 -10.62 33.27 -14.63
C GLN A 61 -10.68 31.77 -14.28
N LEU A 62 -9.53 31.11 -14.16
CA LEU A 62 -9.48 29.70 -13.77
C LEU A 62 -9.78 29.51 -12.27
N PHE A 63 -9.13 30.25 -11.38
CA PHE A 63 -9.09 29.96 -9.92
C PHE A 63 -9.57 31.10 -9.01
N GLY A 64 -9.97 32.25 -9.54
CA GLY A 64 -10.22 33.49 -8.79
C GLY A 64 -11.53 33.57 -8.00
N GLY A 65 -11.98 32.49 -7.36
CA GLY A 65 -13.15 32.53 -6.48
C GLY A 65 -14.40 31.83 -7.02
N PRO A 66 -15.57 32.04 -6.39
CA PRO A 66 -16.82 31.35 -6.70
C PRO A 66 -17.32 31.52 -8.14
N ASP A 67 -16.92 32.62 -8.78
CA ASP A 67 -17.32 32.98 -10.15
C ASP A 67 -16.30 32.50 -11.20
N SER A 68 -15.21 31.85 -10.78
CA SER A 68 -14.20 31.27 -11.68
C SER A 68 -14.65 29.93 -12.27
N GLU A 69 -13.93 29.43 -13.27
CA GLU A 69 -14.26 28.16 -13.94
C GLU A 69 -14.15 26.96 -12.97
N THR A 70 -13.20 26.98 -12.02
CA THR A 70 -13.03 25.93 -10.99
C THR A 70 -13.83 26.16 -9.71
N ARG A 71 -14.30 27.39 -9.47
CA ARG A 71 -14.92 27.83 -8.21
C ARG A 71 -14.02 27.63 -6.99
N CYS A 72 -12.70 27.75 -7.17
CA CYS A 72 -11.72 27.65 -6.09
C CYS A 72 -11.98 28.73 -5.04
N VAL A 73 -12.11 28.35 -3.77
CA VAL A 73 -12.36 29.27 -2.64
C VAL A 73 -11.28 29.20 -1.57
N SER A 74 -10.18 28.50 -1.86
CA SER A 74 -9.04 28.31 -0.97
C SER A 74 -8.51 29.61 -0.34
N PRO A 75 -8.34 30.75 -1.06
CA PRO A 75 -7.89 31.99 -0.45
C PRO A 75 -8.87 32.53 0.61
N GLN A 76 -10.17 32.44 0.37
CA GLN A 76 -11.21 32.93 1.29
C GLN A 76 -11.32 32.04 2.53
N VAL A 77 -11.19 30.72 2.36
CA VAL A 77 -11.19 29.76 3.49
C VAL A 77 -10.01 30.02 4.40
N MET A 78 -8.79 30.12 3.85
CA MET A 78 -7.60 30.38 4.66
C MET A 78 -7.61 31.74 5.34
N ALA A 79 -8.07 32.80 4.67
CA ALA A 79 -8.26 34.09 5.30
C ALA A 79 -9.32 34.03 6.42
N GLY A 80 -10.38 33.23 6.24
CA GLY A 80 -11.37 32.95 7.27
C GLY A 80 -10.78 32.28 8.51
N LEU A 81 -9.93 31.27 8.33
CA LEU A 81 -9.20 30.60 9.42
C LEU A 81 -8.25 31.56 10.13
N LEU A 82 -7.49 32.36 9.38
CA LEU A 82 -6.61 33.38 9.95
C LEU A 82 -7.40 34.38 10.80
N ARG A 83 -8.56 34.85 10.33
CA ARG A 83 -9.42 35.76 11.08
C ARG A 83 -9.85 35.19 12.44
N GLU A 84 -10.16 33.89 12.50
CA GLU A 84 -10.54 33.24 13.76
C GLU A 84 -9.36 33.13 14.74
N GLN A 85 -8.16 32.89 14.23
CA GLN A 85 -6.96 32.67 15.04
C GLN A 85 -6.17 33.95 15.34
N LEU A 86 -6.51 35.07 14.67
CA LEU A 86 -5.81 36.35 14.81
C LEU A 86 -5.67 36.82 16.27
N PRO A 87 -6.69 36.71 17.15
CA PRO A 87 -6.54 37.10 18.54
C PRO A 87 -5.44 36.33 19.30
N LEU A 88 -5.16 35.08 18.93
CA LEU A 88 -4.12 34.26 19.56
C LEU A 88 -2.72 34.69 19.12
N VAL A 89 -2.53 34.98 17.84
CA VAL A 89 -1.26 35.51 17.30
C VAL A 89 -0.89 36.84 17.95
N LEU A 90 -1.90 37.67 18.20
CA LEU A 90 -1.72 39.01 18.76
C LEU A 90 -1.63 39.03 20.30
N ARG A 91 -2.13 37.99 21.00
CA ARG A 91 -2.28 37.96 22.48
C ARG A 91 -0.96 38.01 23.27
N GLY A 92 0.16 37.63 22.66
CA GLY A 92 1.46 37.55 23.32
C GLY A 92 2.50 38.58 22.88
N LYS A 93 2.17 39.49 21.96
CA LYS A 93 3.17 40.23 21.17
C LYS A 93 2.93 41.74 21.10
N SER A 94 2.57 42.35 22.24
CA SER A 94 2.77 43.77 22.42
C SER A 94 4.25 44.00 22.74
N ASN A 95 5.07 44.36 21.75
CA ASN A 95 6.37 44.95 22.04
C ASN A 95 6.16 46.23 22.87
N GLY A 96 7.19 46.69 23.60
CA GLY A 96 7.13 47.83 24.53
C GLY A 96 6.52 49.14 24.00
N ASP A 97 6.22 49.22 22.70
CA ASP A 97 5.52 50.30 22.01
C ASP A 97 3.99 50.15 21.95
N GLY A 98 3.41 49.07 22.51
CA GLY A 98 1.96 48.88 22.61
C GLY A 98 1.22 48.45 21.33
N LYS A 99 1.93 48.22 20.21
CA LYS A 99 1.33 47.88 18.90
C LYS A 99 1.58 46.42 18.54
N ALA A 100 0.51 45.66 18.31
CA ALA A 100 0.59 44.29 17.81
C ALA A 100 1.01 44.29 16.32
N LYS A 101 1.94 43.42 15.93
CA LYS A 101 2.44 43.33 14.54
C LYS A 101 2.11 41.96 13.95
N LEU A 102 1.55 41.96 12.74
CA LEU A 102 1.31 40.74 11.96
C LEU A 102 2.39 40.65 10.87
N ARG A 103 3.13 39.54 10.84
CA ARG A 103 4.21 39.31 9.85
C ARG A 103 3.94 37.98 9.17
N VAL A 104 3.44 38.05 7.95
CA VAL A 104 3.01 36.91 7.16
C VAL A 104 4.07 36.57 6.12
N LEU A 105 4.46 35.31 6.08
CA LEU A 105 5.21 34.70 4.99
C LEU A 105 4.22 33.89 4.13
N ASP A 106 4.13 34.19 2.85
CA ASP A 106 3.30 33.45 1.91
C ASP A 106 4.17 32.64 0.94
N LEU A 107 4.14 31.31 1.08
CA LEU A 107 4.95 30.37 0.30
C LEU A 107 4.15 29.88 -0.91
N GLY A 108 4.73 30.00 -2.11
CA GLY A 108 4.00 29.78 -3.36
C GLY A 108 3.00 30.92 -3.59
N ALA A 109 3.50 32.15 -3.45
CA ALA A 109 2.73 33.39 -3.42
C ALA A 109 1.84 33.65 -4.65
N GLY A 110 2.19 33.07 -5.80
CA GLY A 110 1.40 33.18 -7.02
C GLY A 110 1.10 34.64 -7.42
N ASN A 111 -0.13 34.91 -7.85
CA ASN A 111 -0.58 36.25 -8.24
C ASN A 111 -1.26 37.04 -7.09
N VAL A 112 -0.98 36.72 -5.83
CA VAL A 112 -1.33 37.52 -4.62
C VAL A 112 -2.79 37.46 -4.15
N MET A 113 -3.57 36.45 -4.57
CA MET A 113 -4.97 36.31 -4.13
C MET A 113 -5.14 36.20 -2.61
N ILE A 114 -4.30 35.41 -1.92
CA ILE A 114 -4.38 35.31 -0.44
C ILE A 114 -3.98 36.63 0.22
N GLY A 115 -3.03 37.36 -0.34
CA GLY A 115 -2.63 38.67 0.14
C GLY A 115 -3.76 39.66 0.24
N GLU A 116 -4.61 39.73 -0.78
CA GLU A 116 -5.78 40.61 -0.79
C GLU A 116 -6.77 40.22 0.31
N GLU A 117 -7.00 38.92 0.49
CA GLU A 117 -7.90 38.42 1.52
C GLU A 117 -7.33 38.65 2.93
N ILE A 118 -6.01 38.52 3.15
CA ILE A 118 -5.36 38.87 4.42
C ILE A 118 -5.47 40.38 4.69
N ARG A 119 -5.18 41.24 3.70
CA ARG A 119 -5.37 42.69 3.84
C ARG A 119 -6.83 43.04 4.10
N SER A 120 -7.78 42.29 3.54
CA SER A 120 -9.21 42.42 3.83
C SER A 120 -9.52 42.07 5.29
N VAL A 121 -9.04 40.92 5.77
CA VAL A 121 -9.23 40.47 7.17
C VAL A 121 -8.67 41.50 8.16
N VAL A 122 -7.46 41.99 7.92
CA VAL A 122 -6.81 42.97 8.80
C VAL A 122 -7.58 44.30 8.82
N ARG A 123 -8.04 44.80 7.66
CA ARG A 123 -8.85 46.03 7.57
C ARG A 123 -10.16 45.92 8.35
N HIS A 124 -10.79 44.75 8.35
CA HIS A 124 -12.08 44.52 9.03
C HIS A 124 -11.95 44.12 10.51
N HIS A 125 -10.74 43.89 11.01
CA HIS A 125 -10.51 43.53 12.42
C HIS A 125 -10.79 44.68 13.41
N GLY A 126 -10.99 45.91 12.92
CA GLY A 126 -11.44 47.06 13.73
C GLY A 126 -10.31 47.89 14.35
N ASP A 127 -9.05 47.43 14.28
CA ASP A 127 -7.87 48.19 14.71
C ASP A 127 -7.08 48.70 13.48
N ARG A 128 -7.21 49.99 13.18
CA ARG A 128 -6.47 50.62 12.06
C ARG A 128 -4.95 50.51 12.21
N SER A 129 -4.43 50.43 13.45
CA SER A 129 -3.00 50.32 13.69
C SER A 129 -2.43 48.96 13.27
N LEU A 130 -3.27 47.92 13.20
CA LEU A 130 -2.87 46.60 12.72
C LEU A 130 -2.66 46.59 11.20
N ALA A 131 -3.47 47.35 10.46
CA ALA A 131 -3.31 47.48 9.00
C ALA A 131 -1.95 48.09 8.63
N ASP A 132 -1.56 49.17 9.32
CA ASP A 132 -0.29 49.87 9.07
C ASP A 132 0.95 49.08 9.56
N SER A 133 0.74 48.11 10.46
CA SER A 133 1.81 47.30 11.05
C SER A 133 1.85 45.85 10.56
N THR A 134 1.00 45.52 9.58
CA THR A 134 1.00 44.22 8.91
C THR A 134 2.02 44.23 7.78
N THR A 135 2.97 43.29 7.85
CA THR A 135 3.94 43.02 6.80
C THR A 135 3.61 41.68 6.16
N ILE A 136 3.47 41.64 4.84
CA ILE A 136 3.24 40.44 4.05
C ILE A 136 4.37 40.29 3.04
N VAL A 137 5.10 39.17 3.12
CA VAL A 137 6.19 38.83 2.21
C VAL A 137 5.81 37.58 1.43
N GLY A 138 5.77 37.70 0.11
CA GLY A 138 5.56 36.56 -0.79
C GLY A 138 6.88 35.94 -1.22
N VAL A 139 6.92 34.61 -1.28
CA VAL A 139 8.03 33.85 -1.87
C VAL A 139 7.48 32.88 -2.90
N ASP A 140 8.07 32.89 -4.09
CA ASP A 140 7.72 31.97 -5.17
C ASP A 140 8.96 31.56 -5.95
N LEU A 141 8.91 30.39 -6.59
CA LEU A 141 9.98 29.93 -7.46
C LEU A 141 9.93 30.62 -8.84
N LEU A 142 8.74 31.05 -9.27
CA LEU A 142 8.51 31.49 -10.64
C LEU A 142 8.65 33.01 -10.80
N PRO A 143 9.53 33.50 -11.69
CA PRO A 143 9.59 34.92 -12.01
C PRO A 143 8.30 35.43 -12.67
N GLU A 144 7.57 34.58 -13.40
CA GLU A 144 6.27 34.90 -14.01
C GLU A 144 5.21 35.22 -12.95
N ALA A 145 5.26 34.57 -11.79
CA ALA A 145 4.35 34.86 -10.67
C ALA A 145 4.60 36.27 -10.10
N LYS A 146 5.88 36.67 -9.97
CA LYS A 146 6.24 38.05 -9.61
C LYS A 146 5.78 39.04 -10.68
N ALA A 147 6.00 38.73 -11.96
CA ALA A 147 5.55 39.60 -13.05
C ALA A 147 4.01 39.76 -13.08
N ALA A 148 3.27 38.68 -12.82
CA ALA A 148 1.82 38.72 -12.68
C ALA A 148 1.39 39.55 -11.46
N THR A 149 2.10 39.43 -10.34
CA THR A 149 1.89 40.25 -9.15
C THR A 149 2.06 41.74 -9.43
N ASP A 150 3.19 42.13 -10.02
CA ASP A 150 3.51 43.53 -10.34
C ASP A 150 2.49 44.12 -11.33
N ARG A 151 1.97 43.29 -12.24
CA ARG A 151 0.96 43.64 -13.26
C ARG A 151 -0.44 43.78 -12.68
N ASP A 152 -0.91 42.76 -11.96
CA ASP A 152 -2.33 42.58 -11.61
C ASP A 152 -2.66 43.15 -10.22
N ARG A 153 -1.72 43.10 -9.27
CA ARG A 153 -1.95 43.48 -7.86
C ARG A 153 -0.74 44.23 -7.25
N PRO A 154 -0.29 45.35 -7.84
CA PRO A 154 0.85 46.09 -7.30
C PRO A 154 0.57 46.61 -5.89
N GLY A 155 1.53 46.40 -4.98
CA GLY A 155 1.51 46.97 -3.62
C GLY A 155 0.69 46.21 -2.57
N VAL A 156 0.19 45.01 -2.87
CA VAL A 156 -0.48 44.17 -1.86
C VAL A 156 0.54 43.53 -0.88
N TYR A 157 1.65 43.02 -1.41
CA TYR A 157 2.80 42.54 -0.64
C TYR A 157 3.81 43.66 -0.42
N ASP A 158 4.41 43.68 0.78
CA ASP A 158 5.47 44.62 1.14
C ASP A 158 6.80 44.23 0.47
N ALA A 159 6.97 42.93 0.19
CA ALA A 159 8.07 42.40 -0.61
C ALA A 159 7.65 41.10 -1.30
N TYR A 160 8.24 40.84 -2.47
CA TYR A 160 8.04 39.61 -3.23
C TYR A 160 9.40 39.08 -3.68
N VAL A 161 9.79 37.91 -3.18
CA VAL A 161 11.08 37.27 -3.45
C VAL A 161 10.89 36.11 -4.42
N VAL A 162 11.68 36.10 -5.50
CA VAL A 162 11.74 34.97 -6.43
C VAL A 162 12.95 34.13 -6.06
N ALA A 163 12.74 33.03 -5.36
CA ALA A 163 13.82 32.17 -4.87
C ALA A 163 13.33 30.76 -4.50
N HIS A 164 14.25 29.80 -4.52
CA HIS A 164 14.04 28.50 -3.89
C HIS A 164 14.23 28.62 -2.38
N ILE A 165 13.15 28.54 -1.60
CA ILE A 165 13.17 28.85 -0.15
C ILE A 165 14.18 28.00 0.63
N GLU A 166 14.40 26.73 0.24
CA GLU A 166 15.37 25.84 0.91
C GLU A 166 16.82 26.30 0.76
N GLU A 167 17.15 26.98 -0.34
CA GLU A 167 18.48 27.56 -0.56
C GLU A 167 18.56 28.94 0.09
N TYR A 168 17.47 29.71 -0.01
CA TYR A 168 17.35 31.06 0.53
C TYR A 168 17.51 31.11 2.05
N VAL A 169 17.10 30.06 2.78
CA VAL A 169 17.30 29.97 4.24
C VAL A 169 18.77 29.64 4.61
N LYS A 170 19.53 28.98 3.73
CA LYS A 170 20.90 28.54 4.00
C LYS A 170 21.93 29.66 3.77
N LEU A 171 21.64 30.58 2.85
CA LEU A 171 22.53 31.66 2.45
C LEU A 171 21.93 33.02 2.86
N PRO A 172 22.69 33.93 3.49
CA PRO A 172 22.18 35.27 3.79
C PRO A 172 21.72 36.00 2.51
N PRO A 173 20.60 36.74 2.54
CA PRO A 173 20.14 37.45 1.35
C PRO A 173 21.18 38.46 0.86
N PRO A 174 21.43 38.54 -0.46
CA PRO A 174 22.40 39.48 -1.01
C PRO A 174 21.94 40.95 -0.88
N ASP A 175 20.63 41.20 -0.79
CA ASP A 175 20.06 42.52 -0.51
C ASP A 175 19.92 42.75 1.01
N PRO A 176 20.59 43.76 1.59
CA PRO A 176 20.44 44.15 3.01
C PRO A 176 18.99 44.44 3.42
N THR A 177 18.15 44.88 2.48
CA THR A 177 16.73 45.21 2.69
C THR A 177 15.91 43.92 2.90
N GLU A 178 16.14 42.91 2.06
CA GLU A 178 15.54 41.58 2.20
C GLU A 178 16.04 40.88 3.47
N ALA A 179 17.34 40.96 3.77
CA ALA A 179 17.89 40.44 5.02
C ALA A 179 17.22 41.05 6.27
N THR A 180 16.83 42.32 6.20
CA THR A 180 16.10 43.01 7.27
C THR A 180 14.64 42.57 7.38
N LEU A 181 14.01 42.12 6.29
CA LEU A 181 12.64 41.59 6.29
C LEU A 181 12.59 40.17 6.87
N PHE A 182 13.54 39.31 6.49
CA PHE A 182 13.61 37.92 6.94
C PHE A 182 14.20 37.74 8.34
N SER A 183 14.97 38.71 8.85
CA SER A 183 15.50 38.69 10.23
C SER A 183 14.48 39.06 11.32
N LYS A 184 13.32 39.60 10.95
CA LYS A 184 12.29 40.09 11.90
C LYS A 184 11.34 39.00 12.44
N GLY A 185 11.52 37.74 12.02
CA GLY A 185 10.78 36.57 12.48
C GLY A 185 9.29 36.58 12.10
N PHE A 186 8.86 35.74 11.17
CA PHE A 186 7.45 35.68 10.77
C PHE A 186 6.59 35.07 11.89
N ASN A 187 5.32 35.44 11.99
CA ASN A 187 4.40 34.86 12.98
C ASN A 187 3.18 34.17 12.34
N VAL A 188 3.06 34.23 11.02
CA VAL A 188 2.09 33.48 10.22
C VAL A 188 2.78 32.98 8.95
N LEU A 189 2.58 31.71 8.61
CA LEU A 189 2.92 31.10 7.33
C LEU A 189 1.63 30.72 6.60
N THR A 190 1.50 31.14 5.34
CA THR A 190 0.43 30.71 4.43
C THR A 190 1.00 29.95 3.24
N SER A 191 0.30 28.93 2.76
CA SER A 191 0.57 28.27 1.46
C SER A 191 -0.73 27.75 0.85
N ILE A 192 -1.14 28.33 -0.29
CA ILE A 192 -2.39 27.93 -0.99
C ILE A 192 -2.22 26.67 -1.82
N SER A 193 -1.05 26.49 -2.41
CA SER A 193 -0.79 25.30 -3.21
C SER A 193 -0.81 24.07 -2.31
N ALA A 194 -1.55 23.03 -2.71
CA ALA A 194 -1.64 21.81 -1.94
C ALA A 194 -0.26 21.16 -1.76
N LEU A 195 0.00 20.68 -0.55
CA LEU A 195 1.20 19.91 -0.21
C LEU A 195 1.47 18.79 -1.24
N ALA A 196 2.73 18.63 -1.65
CA ALA A 196 3.25 17.62 -2.59
C ALA A 196 3.31 18.00 -4.08
N PHE A 197 3.20 19.28 -4.44
CA PHE A 197 3.43 19.73 -5.83
C PHE A 197 4.34 20.97 -5.93
N GLY A 198 5.27 20.94 -6.89
CA GLY A 198 6.06 22.09 -7.33
C GLY A 198 6.73 22.87 -6.18
N VAL A 199 6.27 24.10 -5.94
CA VAL A 199 6.84 25.05 -4.97
C VAL A 199 6.54 24.67 -3.50
N SER A 200 5.55 23.80 -3.25
CA SER A 200 5.12 23.37 -1.90
C SER A 200 5.53 21.93 -1.60
N THR A 201 6.84 21.65 -1.69
CA THR A 201 7.45 20.41 -1.21
C THR A 201 7.50 20.38 0.32
N VAL A 202 7.65 19.18 0.90
CA VAL A 202 7.87 19.03 2.35
C VAL A 202 9.13 19.77 2.80
N GLY A 203 10.19 19.77 1.97
CA GLY A 203 11.42 20.53 2.23
C GLY A 203 11.16 22.04 2.27
N ALA A 204 10.44 22.58 1.29
CA ALA A 204 10.10 24.00 1.21
C ALA A 204 9.28 24.48 2.42
N ILE A 205 8.30 23.70 2.87
CA ILE A 205 7.51 24.05 4.06
C ILE A 205 8.36 23.96 5.33
N LYS A 206 9.23 22.95 5.48
CA LYS A 206 10.16 22.88 6.62
C LYS A 206 11.08 24.10 6.67
N ALA A 207 11.62 24.51 5.52
CA ALA A 207 12.45 25.70 5.40
C ALA A 207 11.63 26.97 5.77
N ALA A 208 10.40 27.11 5.26
CA ALA A 208 9.53 28.23 5.61
C ALA A 208 9.17 28.26 7.11
N ILE A 209 8.88 27.12 7.73
CA ILE A 209 8.61 27.01 9.18
C ILE A 209 9.83 27.45 10.01
N SER A 210 11.06 27.21 9.54
CA SER A 210 12.26 27.66 10.25
C SER A 210 12.39 29.20 10.35
N LEU A 211 11.66 29.93 9.49
CA LEU A 211 11.60 31.39 9.52
C LEU A 211 10.51 31.93 10.46
N LEU A 212 9.71 31.04 11.07
CA LEU A 212 8.65 31.41 12.00
C LEU A 212 9.16 31.49 13.43
N GLU A 213 8.65 32.46 14.16
CA GLU A 213 8.82 32.54 15.60
C GLU A 213 8.06 31.41 16.30
N ASN A 214 8.54 31.00 17.47
CA ASN A 214 7.85 30.04 18.33
C ASN A 214 6.41 30.51 18.62
N GLY A 215 5.45 29.61 18.42
CA GLY A 215 4.02 29.90 18.55
C GLY A 215 3.41 30.64 17.34
N GLY A 216 4.13 30.75 16.22
CA GLY A 216 3.59 31.20 14.95
C GLY A 216 2.54 30.23 14.38
N LEU A 217 1.62 30.76 13.58
CA LEU A 217 0.60 29.96 12.91
C LEU A 217 1.08 29.49 11.55
N VAL A 218 0.68 28.28 11.17
CA VAL A 218 0.89 27.72 9.84
C VAL A 218 -0.47 27.36 9.27
N ALA A 219 -0.80 27.92 8.11
CA ALA A 219 -2.00 27.61 7.35
C ALA A 219 -1.57 27.14 5.96
N PHE A 220 -1.99 25.95 5.58
CA PHE A 220 -1.63 25.36 4.30
C PHE A 220 -2.70 24.39 3.84
N ASN A 221 -2.79 24.21 2.53
CA ASN A 221 -3.69 23.22 1.95
C ASN A 221 -3.02 21.84 1.89
N VAL A 222 -3.79 20.81 2.22
CA VAL A 222 -3.38 19.41 2.17
C VAL A 222 -4.37 18.67 1.28
N LYS A 223 -3.88 17.82 0.37
CA LYS A 223 -4.76 16.97 -0.43
C LYS A 223 -5.47 15.97 0.50
N GLU A 224 -6.76 15.74 0.28
CA GLU A 224 -7.62 14.87 1.11
C GLU A 224 -7.00 13.48 1.37
N ASP A 225 -6.26 12.95 0.39
CA ASP A 225 -5.50 11.69 0.49
C ASP A 225 -4.47 11.65 1.64
N PHE A 226 -4.01 12.79 2.17
CA PHE A 226 -3.04 12.87 3.27
C PHE A 226 -3.65 13.07 4.67
N ALA A 227 -4.98 13.15 4.80
CA ALA A 227 -5.66 13.65 6.01
C ALA A 227 -5.94 12.60 7.12
N ASP A 228 -5.02 11.67 7.41
CA ASP A 228 -5.08 10.82 8.61
C ASP A 228 -4.14 11.38 9.73
N TRP A 229 -4.42 12.59 10.22
CA TRP A 229 -3.70 13.21 11.35
C TRP A 229 -4.54 13.22 12.64
N ASP A 230 -3.90 12.92 13.77
CA ASP A 230 -4.51 12.91 15.10
C ASP A 230 -4.86 14.36 15.54
N THR A 231 -6.14 14.71 15.50
CA THR A 231 -6.65 16.09 15.57
C THR A 231 -6.87 16.56 17.02
N GLN A 232 -5.80 16.95 17.70
CA GLN A 232 -5.90 17.74 18.94
C GLN A 232 -5.66 19.24 18.76
N TYR A 233 -5.03 19.67 17.64
CA TYR A 233 -4.62 21.06 17.40
C TYR A 233 -4.92 21.61 16.00
N ILE A 234 -5.67 20.87 15.16
CA ILE A 234 -5.96 21.23 13.76
C ILE A 234 -7.47 21.40 13.58
N LYS A 235 -7.88 22.51 12.95
CA LYS A 235 -9.28 22.81 12.63
C LYS A 235 -9.46 22.72 11.11
N ALA A 236 -10.11 21.67 10.62
CA ALA A 236 -10.45 21.48 9.20
C ALA A 236 -11.85 22.06 8.90
N ASP A 237 -12.02 22.68 7.72
CA ASP A 237 -13.30 23.20 7.20
C ASP A 237 -13.53 22.60 5.81
N ASP A 238 -14.43 21.63 5.70
CA ASP A 238 -14.82 21.01 4.43
C ASP A 238 -16.02 21.78 3.84
N ARG A 239 -15.79 22.54 2.77
CA ARG A 239 -16.86 23.11 1.94
C ARG A 239 -16.63 22.78 0.48
N ASP A 240 -17.73 22.50 -0.24
CA ASP A 240 -17.79 22.02 -1.63
C ASP A 240 -16.91 22.83 -2.62
N GLU A 241 -15.65 22.45 -2.77
CA GLU A 241 -14.72 22.89 -3.82
C GLU A 241 -14.81 21.88 -4.98
N ARG A 242 -14.95 22.34 -6.24
CA ARG A 242 -15.14 21.47 -7.43
C ARG A 242 -13.83 21.18 -8.17
N THR A 243 -12.77 20.97 -7.42
CA THR A 243 -11.49 20.51 -7.96
C THR A 243 -11.29 19.06 -7.53
N PRO A 244 -11.16 18.09 -8.46
CA PRO A 244 -10.94 18.23 -9.90
C PRO A 244 -12.24 18.44 -10.71
N LEU A 245 -12.16 19.21 -11.80
CA LEU A 245 -13.29 19.48 -12.69
C LEU A 245 -13.71 18.24 -13.52
N LEU A 246 -12.83 17.25 -13.61
CA LEU A 246 -13.01 16.03 -14.41
C LEU A 246 -13.31 14.76 -13.59
N LEU A 247 -13.42 14.84 -12.26
CA LEU A 247 -13.86 13.72 -11.42
C LEU A 247 -15.30 13.91 -10.93
N ASN A 248 -16.19 13.00 -11.36
CA ASN A 248 -17.58 12.96 -10.91
C ASN A 248 -17.69 12.61 -9.42
N SER A 249 -18.36 13.46 -8.65
CA SER A 249 -19.14 13.03 -7.49
C SER A 249 -20.44 12.39 -7.97
N HIS A 250 -20.72 11.16 -7.54
CA HIS A 250 -22.00 10.52 -7.76
C HIS A 250 -23.05 11.12 -6.81
N SER A 251 -23.99 11.89 -7.34
CA SER A 251 -25.32 12.08 -6.74
C SER A 251 -26.36 12.19 -7.85
N GLY A 252 -27.43 11.41 -7.70
CA GLY A 252 -28.30 10.96 -8.78
C GLY A 252 -29.17 12.02 -9.46
N ASP A 253 -29.65 11.60 -10.62
CA ASP A 253 -30.60 12.28 -11.50
C ASP A 253 -31.86 12.79 -10.76
N GLY A 254 -32.23 14.03 -11.08
CA GLY A 254 -33.50 14.62 -10.70
C GLY A 254 -33.86 15.77 -11.65
N HIS A 255 -34.69 15.45 -12.63
CA HIS A 255 -35.27 16.37 -13.61
C HIS A 255 -35.83 17.66 -12.98
N HIS A 256 -35.50 18.80 -13.61
CA HIS A 256 -36.23 20.05 -13.46
C HIS A 256 -37.69 19.90 -13.92
N ASN A 257 -38.62 20.35 -13.08
CA ASN A 257 -39.80 21.12 -13.51
C ASN A 257 -40.28 22.02 -12.37
N GLY A 258 -40.47 23.30 -12.68
CA GLY A 258 -40.88 24.31 -11.72
C GLY A 258 -42.39 24.35 -11.48
N ALA A 259 -42.77 24.86 -10.30
CA ALA A 259 -43.97 25.67 -10.10
C ALA A 259 -43.95 26.27 -8.68
N SER A 260 -44.49 27.48 -8.59
CA SER A 260 -44.68 28.33 -7.42
C SER A 260 -45.41 27.68 -6.24
N GLY A 261 -45.01 28.01 -5.01
CA GLY A 261 -45.83 27.78 -3.81
C GLY A 261 -45.18 28.38 -2.56
N SER A 262 -45.85 29.35 -1.96
CA SER A 262 -45.49 30.10 -0.75
C SER A 262 -45.36 29.22 0.52
N PRO A 263 -44.68 29.69 1.59
CA PRO A 263 -44.32 28.87 2.74
C PRO A 263 -45.39 28.93 3.84
N ILE A 264 -45.75 27.77 4.42
CA ILE A 264 -46.37 27.67 5.74
C ILE A 264 -45.69 26.50 6.48
N PRO A 265 -45.34 26.68 7.77
CA PRO A 265 -44.34 25.88 8.46
C PRO A 265 -44.98 24.67 9.12
N ASP A 266 -44.21 23.61 9.34
CA ASP A 266 -44.45 22.81 10.54
C ASP A 266 -43.18 22.15 11.06
N SER A 267 -43.06 22.31 12.37
CA SER A 267 -42.12 21.73 13.29
C SER A 267 -41.93 20.22 13.11
N ASN A 268 -40.68 19.79 13.11
CA ASN A 268 -40.20 18.85 14.13
C ASN A 268 -38.68 18.78 14.09
N GLY A 269 -38.07 19.25 15.18
CA GLY A 269 -36.67 18.99 15.46
C GLY A 269 -36.47 17.50 15.67
N THR A 270 -35.69 16.88 14.80
CA THR A 270 -35.05 15.60 15.09
C THR A 270 -33.56 15.81 15.24
N ALA A 271 -33.15 15.64 16.48
CA ALA A 271 -31.80 15.54 17.00
C ALA A 271 -30.78 14.98 16.01
N ASN A 272 -29.70 15.74 15.82
CA ASN A 272 -28.51 15.32 15.11
C ASN A 272 -27.73 14.32 15.98
N GLY A 273 -28.09 13.05 15.91
CA GLY A 273 -27.38 11.95 16.57
C GLY A 273 -26.13 11.58 15.76
N LYS A 274 -24.95 12.08 16.17
CA LYS A 274 -23.67 11.51 15.75
C LYS A 274 -23.64 10.04 16.15
N LYS A 275 -23.78 9.12 15.17
CA LYS A 275 -23.58 7.68 15.40
C LYS A 275 -22.14 7.47 15.88
N LYS A 276 -21.98 6.98 17.11
CA LYS A 276 -20.69 6.43 17.60
C LYS A 276 -20.23 5.37 16.61
N GLU A 277 -19.11 5.61 15.93
CA GLU A 277 -18.42 4.54 15.20
C GLU A 277 -18.11 3.39 16.15
N SER A 278 -18.39 2.17 15.71
CA SER A 278 -18.08 0.97 16.47
C SER A 278 -16.56 0.83 16.61
N TRP A 279 -16.08 0.35 17.76
CA TRP A 279 -14.66 0.01 17.93
C TRP A 279 -14.16 -0.94 16.83
N VAL A 280 -15.04 -1.82 16.34
CA VAL A 280 -14.74 -2.76 15.25
C VAL A 280 -14.41 -2.04 13.94
N THR A 281 -15.15 -0.99 13.59
CA THR A 281 -14.89 -0.19 12.38
C THR A 281 -13.62 0.66 12.51
N ARG A 282 -13.23 1.02 13.74
CA ARG A 282 -11.94 1.68 14.00
C ARG A 282 -10.74 0.75 13.82
N VAL A 283 -10.86 -0.52 14.22
CA VAL A 283 -9.73 -1.47 14.15
C VAL A 283 -9.61 -2.15 12.79
N PHE A 284 -10.73 -2.56 12.18
CA PHE A 284 -10.75 -3.37 10.96
C PHE A 284 -11.21 -2.60 9.71
N GLY A 285 -11.45 -1.29 9.85
CA GLY A 285 -11.83 -0.41 8.75
C GLY A 285 -13.29 -0.54 8.30
N PRO A 286 -13.61 -0.08 7.08
CA PRO A 286 -14.97 -0.03 6.55
C PRO A 286 -15.64 -1.42 6.45
N PRO A 287 -16.98 -1.49 6.37
CA PRO A 287 -17.72 -2.74 6.32
C PRO A 287 -17.31 -3.70 5.20
N ASN A 288 -16.87 -3.18 4.03
CA ASN A 288 -16.40 -4.02 2.93
C ASN A 288 -15.02 -4.64 3.19
N THR A 289 -14.13 -3.91 3.87
CA THR A 289 -12.82 -4.42 4.32
C THR A 289 -13.01 -5.58 5.30
N ILE A 290 -13.88 -5.41 6.31
CA ILE A 290 -14.20 -6.45 7.29
C ILE A 290 -14.67 -7.74 6.62
N LYS A 291 -15.53 -7.64 5.60
CA LYS A 291 -16.04 -8.83 4.87
C LYS A 291 -14.92 -9.62 4.20
N VAL A 292 -13.90 -8.94 3.67
CA VAL A 292 -12.74 -9.57 3.01
C VAL A 292 -11.77 -10.15 4.02
N LEU A 293 -11.53 -9.45 5.13
CA LEU A 293 -10.75 -9.96 6.25
C LEU A 293 -11.36 -11.26 6.81
N LEU A 294 -12.68 -11.27 6.99
CA LEU A 294 -13.44 -12.44 7.42
C LEU A 294 -13.42 -13.55 6.37
N ALA A 295 -13.45 -13.23 5.07
CA ALA A 295 -13.27 -14.22 4.00
C ALA A 295 -11.90 -14.90 4.11
N GLY A 296 -10.83 -14.13 4.29
CA GLY A 296 -9.48 -14.63 4.53
C GLY A 296 -9.45 -15.60 5.71
N PHE A 297 -10.02 -15.20 6.85
CA PHE A 297 -10.12 -16.05 8.04
C PHE A 297 -10.87 -17.37 7.76
N ILE A 298 -12.10 -17.32 7.25
CA ILE A 298 -12.96 -18.51 7.06
C ILE A 298 -12.33 -19.49 6.07
N ILE A 299 -11.79 -18.98 4.96
CA ILE A 299 -11.20 -19.82 3.91
C ILE A 299 -9.92 -20.47 4.41
N THR A 300 -9.03 -19.71 5.06
CA THR A 300 -7.80 -20.28 5.64
C THR A 300 -8.12 -21.28 6.73
N PHE A 301 -9.08 -20.98 7.60
CA PHE A 301 -9.55 -21.90 8.64
C PHE A 301 -9.98 -23.24 8.02
N SER A 302 -10.73 -23.21 6.92
CA SER A 302 -11.17 -24.41 6.18
C SER A 302 -9.98 -25.22 5.62
N PHE A 303 -8.99 -24.55 5.01
CA PHE A 303 -7.80 -25.22 4.47
C PHE A 303 -6.91 -25.83 5.54
N SER A 304 -6.75 -25.15 6.67
CA SER A 304 -5.83 -25.57 7.73
C SER A 304 -6.42 -26.59 8.68
N PHE A 305 -7.74 -26.82 8.65
CA PHE A 305 -8.43 -27.74 9.55
C PHE A 305 -7.93 -29.19 9.44
N THR A 306 -7.52 -29.63 8.25
CA THR A 306 -7.00 -30.99 8.03
C THR A 306 -5.48 -31.07 8.02
N GLN A 307 -4.74 -29.97 8.19
CA GLN A 307 -3.28 -29.98 8.03
C GLN A 307 -2.55 -30.76 9.14
N VAL A 308 -2.99 -30.67 10.39
CA VAL A 308 -2.42 -31.49 11.47
C VAL A 308 -2.88 -32.95 11.36
N PRO A 309 -4.20 -33.24 11.22
CA PRO A 309 -4.70 -34.61 11.08
C PRO A 309 -4.16 -35.37 9.87
N ILE A 310 -3.96 -34.71 8.73
CA ILE A 310 -3.46 -35.41 7.53
C ILE A 310 -2.05 -35.94 7.74
N PHE A 311 -1.18 -35.22 8.43
CA PHE A 311 0.15 -35.73 8.78
C PHE A 311 0.04 -37.02 9.63
N TYR A 312 -0.80 -36.99 10.67
CA TYR A 312 -1.04 -38.14 11.52
C TYR A 312 -1.64 -39.33 10.75
N VAL A 313 -2.55 -39.08 9.81
CA VAL A 313 -3.08 -40.13 8.91
C VAL A 313 -1.98 -40.77 8.08
N PHE A 314 -1.05 -39.99 7.51
CA PHE A 314 0.10 -40.55 6.79
C PHE A 314 0.98 -41.39 7.70
N HIS A 315 1.18 -40.97 8.95
CA HIS A 315 1.92 -41.75 9.94
C HIS A 315 1.29 -43.13 10.20
N LEU A 316 -0.03 -43.17 10.40
CA LEU A 316 -0.76 -44.42 10.57
C LEU A 316 -0.75 -45.29 9.30
N MET A 317 -0.89 -44.68 8.12
CA MET A 317 -0.86 -45.43 6.86
C MET A 317 0.51 -46.05 6.57
N GLU A 318 1.60 -45.32 6.83
CA GLU A 318 2.97 -45.86 6.70
C GLU A 318 3.24 -46.94 7.75
N CYS A 319 2.71 -46.78 8.96
CA CYS A 319 2.74 -47.81 9.98
C CYS A 319 2.04 -49.10 9.53
N ASP A 320 0.87 -49.00 8.89
CA ASP A 320 0.19 -50.15 8.32
C ASP A 320 0.99 -50.81 7.18
N VAL A 321 1.60 -50.00 6.29
CA VAL A 321 2.46 -50.49 5.20
C VAL A 321 3.71 -51.20 5.73
N TYR A 322 4.31 -50.71 6.81
CA TYR A 322 5.46 -51.35 7.44
C TYR A 322 5.14 -52.78 7.88
N TYR A 323 4.01 -52.98 8.55
CA TYR A 323 3.56 -54.29 9.05
C TYR A 323 3.01 -55.24 7.98
N GLU A 324 2.89 -54.83 6.71
CA GLU A 324 2.62 -55.76 5.60
C GLU A 324 3.81 -56.71 5.35
N THR A 325 5.02 -56.26 5.68
CA THR A 325 6.27 -56.99 5.42
C THR A 325 7.04 -57.38 6.69
N HIS A 326 6.67 -56.81 7.83
CA HIS A 326 7.29 -57.05 9.14
C HIS A 326 6.37 -57.84 10.07
N PRO A 327 6.91 -58.59 11.05
CA PRO A 327 6.09 -59.31 12.02
C PRO A 327 5.22 -58.33 12.84
N PRO A 328 4.02 -58.75 13.28
CA PRO A 328 3.12 -57.90 14.05
C PRO A 328 3.77 -57.46 15.37
N PHE A 329 3.50 -56.23 15.77
CA PHE A 329 4.03 -55.64 17.00
C PHE A 329 3.59 -56.40 18.26
N THR A 330 4.53 -56.75 19.13
CA THR A 330 4.28 -57.45 20.40
C THR A 330 4.94 -56.79 21.61
N GLY A 331 5.58 -55.63 21.44
CA GLY A 331 6.27 -54.90 22.49
C GLY A 331 5.35 -53.98 23.32
N PRO A 332 5.85 -53.42 24.43
CA PRO A 332 5.21 -52.28 25.10
C PRO A 332 5.45 -50.99 24.31
N GLY A 333 4.47 -50.09 24.24
CA GLY A 333 4.56 -48.80 23.55
C GLY A 333 3.65 -48.68 22.33
N ASP A 334 3.80 -47.60 21.57
CA ASP A 334 3.10 -47.41 20.29
C ASP A 334 3.76 -48.26 19.20
N ARG A 335 2.95 -49.04 18.46
CA ARG A 335 3.40 -49.83 17.31
C ARG A 335 4.01 -48.97 16.20
N CYS A 336 3.64 -47.68 16.12
CA CYS A 336 4.09 -46.79 15.07
C CYS A 336 5.36 -46.00 15.43
N SER A 337 5.86 -46.11 16.66
CA SER A 337 7.10 -45.47 17.15
C SER A 337 8.35 -46.21 16.64
N ILE A 338 8.56 -46.18 15.33
CA ILE A 338 9.70 -46.80 14.64
C ILE A 338 10.33 -45.77 13.69
N ASN A 339 11.66 -45.68 13.68
CA ASN A 339 12.42 -44.71 12.87
C ASN A 339 12.11 -44.83 11.37
N GLU A 340 11.98 -46.04 10.87
CA GLU A 340 11.62 -46.34 9.47
C GLU A 340 10.21 -45.83 9.13
N ILE A 341 9.25 -45.94 10.06
CA ILE A 341 7.89 -45.40 9.88
C ILE A 341 7.95 -43.87 9.86
N ALA A 342 8.71 -43.25 10.77
CA ALA A 342 8.89 -41.80 10.81
C ALA A 342 9.53 -41.26 9.52
N ALA A 343 10.53 -41.97 8.99
CA ALA A 343 11.18 -41.66 7.71
C ALA A 343 10.23 -41.82 6.51
N GLY A 344 9.48 -42.94 6.45
CA GLY A 344 8.45 -43.15 5.42
C GLY A 344 7.39 -42.05 5.44
N THR A 345 6.90 -41.71 6.63
CA THR A 345 5.92 -40.62 6.85
C THR A 345 6.47 -39.29 6.34
N ALA A 346 7.70 -38.95 6.71
CA ALA A 346 8.39 -37.75 6.26
C ALA A 346 8.47 -37.68 4.73
N THR A 347 8.86 -38.78 4.09
CA THR A 347 8.96 -38.88 2.63
C THR A 347 7.61 -38.66 1.96
N GLN A 348 6.57 -39.39 2.37
CA GLN A 348 5.26 -39.28 1.74
C GLN A 348 4.61 -37.92 1.95
N TYR A 349 4.76 -37.33 3.14
CA TYR A 349 4.25 -35.99 3.42
C TYR A 349 5.01 -34.91 2.64
N SER A 350 6.31 -35.11 2.41
CA SER A 350 7.12 -34.21 1.58
C SER A 350 6.71 -34.28 0.11
N ILE A 351 6.40 -35.48 -0.41
CA ILE A 351 5.80 -35.67 -1.73
C ILE A 351 4.45 -34.95 -1.83
N LEU A 352 3.61 -35.08 -0.80
CA LEU A 352 2.33 -34.36 -0.72
C LEU A 352 2.55 -32.85 -0.74
N GLY A 353 3.47 -32.31 0.05
CA GLY A 353 3.82 -30.89 0.08
C GLY A 353 4.30 -30.40 -1.28
N MET A 354 5.30 -31.07 -1.87
CA MET A 354 5.86 -30.70 -3.18
C MET A 354 4.80 -30.71 -4.28
N SER A 355 3.99 -31.78 -4.36
CA SER A 355 2.91 -31.88 -5.35
C SER A 355 1.83 -30.81 -5.14
N THR A 356 1.49 -30.48 -3.88
CA THR A 356 0.58 -29.39 -3.55
C THR A 356 1.13 -28.04 -4.01
N THR A 357 2.40 -27.75 -3.76
CA THR A 357 3.03 -26.47 -4.14
C THR A 357 3.20 -26.35 -5.66
N PHE A 358 3.53 -27.45 -6.34
CA PHE A 358 3.58 -27.49 -7.80
C PHE A 358 2.21 -27.25 -8.42
N CYS A 359 1.18 -27.98 -7.99
CA CYS A 359 -0.19 -27.79 -8.45
C CYS A 359 -0.73 -26.40 -8.07
N GLY A 360 -0.34 -25.87 -6.90
CA GLY A 360 -0.62 -24.51 -6.46
C GLY A 360 -0.03 -23.44 -7.37
N THR A 361 1.18 -23.65 -7.89
CA THR A 361 1.77 -22.76 -8.90
C THR A 361 0.93 -22.75 -10.17
N LEU A 362 0.50 -23.93 -10.67
CA LEU A 362 -0.40 -24.01 -11.83
C LEU A 362 -1.77 -23.36 -11.55
N ASN A 363 -2.27 -23.51 -10.33
CA ASN A 363 -3.51 -22.90 -9.87
C ASN A 363 -3.48 -21.36 -9.94
N LEU A 364 -2.34 -20.71 -9.72
CA LEU A 364 -2.23 -19.26 -9.86
C LEU A 364 -2.57 -18.79 -11.28
N PHE A 365 -2.18 -19.55 -12.32
CA PHE A 365 -2.52 -19.22 -13.71
C PHE A 365 -4.02 -19.34 -13.98
N VAL A 366 -4.61 -20.46 -13.56
CA VAL A 366 -6.04 -20.73 -13.73
C VAL A 366 -6.85 -19.68 -12.96
N THR A 367 -6.43 -19.35 -11.75
CA THR A 367 -7.06 -18.34 -10.91
C THR A 367 -6.96 -16.95 -11.53
N GLY A 368 -5.76 -16.52 -11.95
CA GLY A 368 -5.58 -15.22 -12.59
C GLY A 368 -6.40 -15.07 -13.87
N TRP A 369 -6.49 -16.13 -14.69
CA TRP A 369 -7.38 -16.17 -15.84
C TRP A 369 -8.86 -16.05 -15.44
N THR A 370 -9.28 -16.78 -14.39
CA THR A 370 -10.65 -16.78 -13.89
C THR A 370 -11.05 -15.39 -13.37
N VAL A 371 -10.16 -14.72 -12.64
CA VAL A 371 -10.36 -13.34 -12.13
C VAL A 371 -10.59 -12.38 -13.30
N LYS A 372 -9.74 -12.42 -14.33
CA LYS A 372 -9.88 -11.55 -15.51
C LYS A 372 -11.15 -11.83 -16.33
N ARG A 373 -11.55 -13.11 -16.43
CA ARG A 373 -12.68 -13.53 -17.27
C ARG A 373 -14.02 -13.31 -16.59
N TRP A 374 -14.15 -13.68 -15.32
CA TRP A 374 -15.42 -13.81 -14.60
C TRP A 374 -15.46 -13.01 -13.29
N GLY A 375 -14.38 -12.32 -12.95
CA GLY A 375 -14.29 -11.45 -11.78
C GLY A 375 -13.81 -12.18 -10.52
N PRO A 376 -13.31 -11.43 -9.53
CA PRO A 376 -12.67 -11.99 -8.35
C PRO A 376 -13.65 -12.74 -7.43
N ARG A 377 -14.91 -12.30 -7.36
CA ARG A 377 -15.93 -13.01 -6.55
C ARG A 377 -16.18 -14.42 -7.05
N PHE A 378 -16.36 -14.59 -8.38
CA PHE A 378 -16.55 -15.92 -8.96
C PHE A 378 -15.29 -16.78 -8.81
N ALA A 379 -14.11 -16.19 -9.02
CA ALA A 379 -12.85 -16.87 -8.79
C ALA A 379 -12.78 -17.43 -7.35
N LEU A 380 -13.17 -16.65 -6.33
CA LEU A 380 -13.15 -17.11 -4.94
C LEU A 380 -14.14 -18.25 -4.65
N ILE A 381 -15.31 -18.25 -5.30
CA ILE A 381 -16.27 -19.37 -5.22
C ILE A 381 -15.62 -20.66 -5.73
N VAL A 382 -14.95 -20.61 -6.88
CA VAL A 382 -14.21 -21.76 -7.42
C VAL A 382 -13.08 -22.19 -6.48
N GLN A 383 -12.31 -21.21 -5.95
CA GLN A 383 -11.19 -21.46 -5.04
C GLN A 383 -11.61 -21.99 -3.65
N THR A 384 -12.90 -22.07 -3.34
CA THR A 384 -13.42 -22.68 -2.10
C THR A 384 -14.20 -23.96 -2.37
N PHE A 385 -14.99 -24.01 -3.45
CA PHE A 385 -15.80 -25.16 -3.80
C PHE A 385 -14.97 -26.37 -4.24
N VAL A 386 -13.97 -26.15 -5.10
CA VAL A 386 -13.11 -27.21 -5.61
C VAL A 386 -12.28 -27.88 -4.50
N PRO A 387 -11.68 -27.14 -3.54
CA PRO A 387 -11.09 -27.75 -2.34
C PRO A 387 -12.07 -28.59 -1.52
N GLY A 388 -13.36 -28.23 -1.47
CA GLY A 388 -14.40 -29.08 -0.88
C GLY A 388 -14.48 -30.45 -1.55
N ILE A 389 -14.49 -30.49 -2.89
CA ILE A 389 -14.44 -31.75 -3.67
C ILE A 389 -13.15 -32.52 -3.38
N ARG A 390 -12.01 -31.82 -3.28
CA ARG A 390 -10.73 -32.44 -2.93
C ARG A 390 -10.81 -33.13 -1.57
N VAL A 391 -11.31 -32.45 -0.54
CA VAL A 391 -11.44 -33.03 0.80
C VAL A 391 -12.40 -34.21 0.81
N LEU A 392 -13.49 -34.15 0.04
CA LEU A 392 -14.41 -35.28 -0.13
C LEU A 392 -13.69 -36.50 -0.73
N ALA A 393 -12.83 -36.30 -1.74
CA ALA A 393 -12.00 -37.36 -2.28
C ALA A 393 -10.94 -37.86 -1.27
N GLN A 394 -10.36 -36.97 -0.46
CA GLN A 394 -9.41 -37.36 0.60
C GLN A 394 -10.06 -38.25 1.66
N ILE A 395 -11.34 -38.06 1.99
CA ILE A 395 -12.07 -38.97 2.91
C ILE A 395 -12.02 -40.41 2.39
N SER A 396 -12.16 -40.63 1.08
CA SER A 396 -12.04 -41.97 0.49
C SER A 396 -10.64 -42.56 0.66
N GLY A 397 -9.59 -41.73 0.58
CA GLY A 397 -8.22 -42.13 0.87
C GLY A 397 -8.00 -42.51 2.33
N VAL A 398 -8.53 -41.72 3.27
CA VAL A 398 -8.50 -42.03 4.72
C VAL A 398 -9.22 -43.34 5.03
N ILE A 399 -10.33 -43.63 4.34
CA ILE A 399 -11.06 -44.90 4.50
C ILE A 399 -10.26 -46.08 3.93
N ALA A 400 -9.59 -45.90 2.79
CA ALA A 400 -8.81 -46.95 2.15
C ALA A 400 -7.61 -47.41 2.99
N GLY A 401 -6.91 -46.48 3.66
CA GLY A 401 -5.76 -46.81 4.51
C GLY A 401 -4.52 -47.31 3.73
N GLY A 402 -3.42 -47.52 4.45
CA GLY A 402 -2.16 -48.03 3.89
C GLY A 402 -1.68 -47.32 2.62
N LYS A 403 -1.04 -48.09 1.72
CA LYS A 403 -0.48 -47.55 0.46
C LYS A 403 -1.54 -47.03 -0.51
N ALA A 404 -2.71 -47.67 -0.54
CA ALA A 404 -3.82 -47.23 -1.40
C ALA A 404 -4.34 -45.84 -0.97
N GLY A 405 -4.50 -45.62 0.33
CA GLY A 405 -4.90 -44.34 0.89
C GLY A 405 -3.91 -43.22 0.60
N ILE A 406 -2.61 -43.49 0.77
CA ILE A 406 -1.52 -42.56 0.43
C ILE A 406 -1.61 -42.11 -1.04
N ASN A 407 -1.72 -43.07 -1.96
CA ASN A 407 -1.81 -42.78 -3.39
C ASN A 407 -3.06 -41.96 -3.75
N ILE A 408 -4.22 -42.27 -3.15
CA ILE A 408 -5.45 -41.51 -3.37
C ILE A 408 -5.25 -40.07 -2.91
N ILE A 409 -4.75 -39.86 -1.68
CA ILE A 409 -4.55 -38.52 -1.12
C ILE A 409 -3.56 -37.70 -1.94
N GLN A 410 -2.45 -38.30 -2.38
CA GLN A 410 -1.49 -37.64 -3.27
C GLN A 410 -2.12 -37.32 -4.64
N GLY A 411 -2.90 -38.24 -5.22
CA GLY A 411 -3.62 -38.01 -6.48
C GLY A 411 -4.61 -36.85 -6.41
N THR A 412 -5.23 -36.61 -5.24
CA THR A 412 -6.13 -35.46 -5.04
C THR A 412 -5.43 -34.10 -5.21
N GLN A 413 -4.09 -34.02 -5.22
CA GLN A 413 -3.39 -32.76 -5.45
C GLN A 413 -3.66 -32.20 -6.84
N LEU A 414 -3.96 -33.03 -7.85
CA LEU A 414 -4.34 -32.54 -9.19
C LEU A 414 -5.62 -31.70 -9.17
N ILE A 415 -6.55 -31.98 -8.24
CA ILE A 415 -7.77 -31.17 -8.05
C ILE A 415 -7.40 -29.74 -7.63
N THR A 416 -6.28 -29.56 -6.93
CA THR A 416 -5.84 -28.24 -6.45
C THR A 416 -5.47 -27.28 -7.57
N ILE A 417 -5.19 -27.77 -8.78
CA ILE A 417 -4.92 -26.94 -9.96
C ILE A 417 -6.12 -26.02 -10.26
N LEU A 418 -7.35 -26.51 -10.07
CA LEU A 418 -8.55 -25.73 -10.32
C LEU A 418 -8.95 -24.86 -9.12
N GLY A 419 -8.68 -25.32 -7.90
CA GLY A 419 -8.95 -24.55 -6.69
C GLY A 419 -8.07 -24.95 -5.51
N GLY A 420 -7.39 -24.00 -4.89
CA GLY A 420 -6.34 -24.29 -3.91
C GLY A 420 -5.87 -23.09 -3.10
N PRO A 421 -4.93 -23.33 -2.17
CA PRO A 421 -4.48 -22.32 -1.23
C PRO A 421 -3.81 -21.11 -1.89
N ALA A 422 -3.03 -21.33 -2.96
CA ALA A 422 -2.36 -20.24 -3.67
C ALA A 422 -3.36 -19.31 -4.38
N GLY A 423 -4.38 -19.87 -5.02
CA GLY A 423 -5.39 -19.12 -5.76
C GLY A 423 -6.29 -18.27 -4.87
N TYR A 424 -6.79 -18.80 -3.74
CA TYR A 424 -7.64 -17.96 -2.88
C TYR A 424 -6.84 -16.78 -2.30
N ILE A 425 -5.57 -16.98 -1.91
CA ILE A 425 -4.73 -15.90 -1.38
C ILE A 425 -4.56 -14.81 -2.44
N LEU A 426 -4.30 -15.19 -3.70
CA LEU A 426 -4.26 -14.24 -4.81
C LEU A 426 -5.55 -13.44 -4.92
N VAL A 427 -6.70 -14.11 -4.95
CA VAL A 427 -8.01 -13.47 -5.13
C VAL A 427 -8.36 -12.54 -3.97
N VAL A 428 -8.15 -12.96 -2.72
CA VAL A 428 -8.46 -12.14 -1.54
C VAL A 428 -7.54 -10.91 -1.48
N ASN A 429 -6.26 -11.05 -1.83
CA ASN A 429 -5.34 -9.91 -1.95
C ASN A 429 -5.75 -8.96 -3.07
N THR A 430 -6.18 -9.47 -4.23
CA THR A 430 -6.72 -8.65 -5.33
C THR A 430 -7.95 -7.87 -4.86
N ILE A 431 -8.92 -8.52 -4.21
CA ILE A 431 -10.12 -7.84 -3.69
C ILE A 431 -9.74 -6.78 -2.67
N ALA A 432 -8.82 -7.08 -1.74
CA ALA A 432 -8.37 -6.11 -0.74
C ALA A 432 -7.65 -4.90 -1.38
N GLY A 433 -6.88 -5.10 -2.45
CA GLY A 433 -6.22 -4.01 -3.18
C GLY A 433 -7.18 -3.08 -3.92
N GLU A 434 -8.28 -3.63 -4.44
CA GLU A 434 -9.32 -2.85 -5.13
C GLU A 434 -10.24 -2.09 -4.18
N LEU A 435 -10.51 -2.62 -2.98
CA LEU A 435 -11.40 -1.99 -2.01
C LEU A 435 -10.74 -0.85 -1.21
N VAL A 436 -9.42 -0.69 -1.33
CA VAL A 436 -8.63 0.16 -0.47
C VAL A 436 -7.73 1.05 -1.30
N GLU A 437 -7.79 2.35 -1.00
CA GLU A 437 -6.92 3.37 -1.58
C GLU A 437 -5.44 3.04 -1.37
N PRO A 438 -4.54 3.39 -2.32
CA PRO A 438 -3.13 2.99 -2.30
C PRO A 438 -2.41 3.20 -0.96
N MET A 439 -2.73 4.27 -0.23
CA MET A 439 -2.10 4.62 1.05
C MET A 439 -2.50 3.71 2.23
N LYS A 440 -3.67 3.06 2.16
CA LYS A 440 -4.19 2.16 3.21
C LYS A 440 -3.92 0.68 2.92
N ARG A 441 -3.41 0.34 1.73
CA ARG A 441 -3.18 -1.05 1.29
C ARG A 441 -2.19 -1.81 2.18
N THR A 442 -1.10 -1.18 2.61
CA THR A 442 -0.08 -1.84 3.45
C THR A 442 -0.67 -2.31 4.78
N ALA A 443 -1.44 -1.44 5.44
CA ALA A 443 -2.10 -1.76 6.70
C ALA A 443 -3.16 -2.86 6.52
N VAL A 444 -4.02 -2.76 5.51
CA VAL A 444 -5.07 -3.77 5.25
C VAL A 444 -4.48 -5.12 4.82
N PHE A 445 -3.41 -5.15 4.03
CA PHE A 445 -2.70 -6.39 3.73
C PHE A 445 -2.08 -7.02 4.97
N GLY A 446 -1.52 -6.21 5.88
CA GLY A 446 -1.06 -6.68 7.20
C GLY A 446 -2.19 -7.30 8.03
N GLN A 447 -3.33 -6.61 8.12
CA GLN A 447 -4.52 -7.12 8.82
C GLN A 447 -5.08 -8.39 8.20
N LEU A 448 -5.14 -8.45 6.87
CA LEU A 448 -5.60 -9.62 6.13
C LEU A 448 -4.70 -10.83 6.37
N GLN A 449 -3.38 -10.63 6.28
CA GLN A 449 -2.41 -11.66 6.59
C GLN A 449 -2.53 -12.12 8.05
N GLY A 450 -2.75 -11.19 8.97
CA GLY A 450 -3.04 -11.51 10.36
C GLY A 450 -4.28 -12.40 10.53
N CYS A 451 -5.39 -12.08 9.85
CA CYS A 451 -6.64 -12.85 9.88
C CYS A 451 -6.44 -14.27 9.32
N ILE A 452 -5.71 -14.40 8.22
CA ILE A 452 -5.31 -15.68 7.63
C ILE A 452 -4.55 -16.51 8.67
N MET A 453 -3.54 -15.93 9.33
CA MET A 453 -2.76 -16.65 10.34
C MET A 453 -3.56 -17.01 11.59
N LEU A 454 -4.50 -16.17 12.01
CA LEU A 454 -5.41 -16.47 13.12
C LEU A 454 -6.33 -17.66 12.76
N GLY A 455 -6.90 -17.66 11.56
CA GLY A 455 -7.71 -18.77 11.05
C GLY A 455 -6.92 -20.07 11.00
N GLN A 456 -5.68 -20.01 10.52
CA GLN A 456 -4.74 -21.15 10.51
C GLN A 456 -4.46 -21.69 11.92
N ALA A 457 -4.19 -20.80 12.88
CA ALA A 457 -3.86 -21.20 14.25
C ALA A 457 -5.01 -21.92 14.95
N ILE A 458 -6.23 -21.39 14.86
CA ILE A 458 -7.41 -22.00 15.47
C ILE A 458 -7.74 -23.32 14.76
N ALA A 459 -7.58 -23.37 13.43
CA ALA A 459 -7.84 -24.58 12.66
C ALA A 459 -6.85 -25.72 12.98
N TYR A 460 -5.58 -25.42 13.23
CA TYR A 460 -4.61 -26.45 13.70
C TYR A 460 -5.02 -27.08 15.02
N LEU A 461 -5.39 -26.23 15.98
CA LEU A 461 -5.83 -26.69 17.29
C LEU A 461 -7.10 -27.53 17.19
N LEU A 462 -8.17 -26.97 16.59
CA LEU A 462 -9.46 -27.64 16.50
C LEU A 462 -9.41 -28.88 15.60
N GLY A 463 -8.66 -28.81 14.50
CA GLY A 463 -8.45 -29.95 13.60
C GLY A 463 -7.81 -31.14 14.32
N GLY A 464 -6.74 -30.90 15.08
CA GLY A 464 -6.08 -31.92 15.89
C GLY A 464 -7.00 -32.48 16.98
N MET A 465 -7.64 -31.60 17.77
CA MET A 465 -8.55 -32.01 18.86
C MET A 465 -9.75 -32.82 18.36
N VAL A 466 -10.37 -32.42 17.25
CA VAL A 466 -11.50 -33.16 16.66
C VAL A 466 -11.06 -34.54 16.19
N GLY A 467 -9.84 -34.63 15.64
CA GLY A 467 -9.28 -35.90 15.22
C GLY A 467 -9.03 -36.85 16.40
N ASP A 468 -8.59 -36.34 17.55
CA ASP A 468 -8.40 -37.16 18.76
C ASP A 468 -9.71 -37.58 19.39
N ALA A 469 -10.64 -36.64 19.53
CA ALA A 469 -11.90 -36.88 20.23
C ALA A 469 -12.86 -37.78 19.43
N PHE A 470 -12.86 -37.67 18.10
CA PHE A 470 -13.86 -38.33 17.24
C PHE A 470 -13.27 -39.20 16.13
N GLY A 471 -11.94 -39.36 16.10
CA GLY A 471 -11.21 -40.23 15.18
C GLY A 471 -10.74 -39.53 13.90
N ILE A 472 -9.77 -40.18 13.22
CA ILE A 472 -8.98 -39.62 12.10
C ILE A 472 -9.80 -39.19 10.87
N ARG A 473 -11.04 -39.64 10.73
CA ARG A 473 -11.93 -39.30 9.60
C ARG A 473 -12.68 -38.00 9.81
N MET A 474 -13.00 -37.65 11.06
CA MET A 474 -13.89 -36.54 11.40
C MET A 474 -13.34 -35.17 10.98
N PRO A 475 -12.04 -34.86 11.10
CA PRO A 475 -11.52 -33.58 10.65
C PRO A 475 -11.77 -33.31 9.16
N PHE A 476 -11.69 -34.33 8.31
CA PHE A 476 -11.95 -34.21 6.88
C PHE A 476 -13.44 -33.98 6.58
N GLN A 477 -14.33 -34.64 7.31
CA GLN A 477 -15.78 -34.40 7.17
C GLN A 477 -16.16 -32.98 7.58
N VAL A 478 -15.63 -32.50 8.71
CA VAL A 478 -15.85 -31.12 9.17
C VAL A 478 -15.30 -30.13 8.15
N ALA A 479 -14.08 -30.35 7.65
CA ALA A 479 -13.47 -29.49 6.63
C ALA A 479 -14.30 -29.40 5.34
N PHE A 480 -14.94 -30.49 4.90
CA PHE A 480 -15.86 -30.44 3.75
C PHE A 480 -17.01 -29.43 3.98
N PHE A 481 -17.66 -29.49 5.13
CA PHE A 481 -18.75 -28.55 5.46
C PHE A 481 -18.24 -27.12 5.65
N LEU A 482 -17.04 -26.94 6.22
CA LEU A 482 -16.39 -25.63 6.30
C LEU A 482 -16.13 -25.03 4.91
N PHE A 483 -15.69 -25.84 3.94
CA PHE A 483 -15.54 -25.38 2.55
C PHE A 483 -16.87 -25.01 1.91
N MET A 484 -17.94 -25.79 2.12
CA MET A 484 -19.27 -25.43 1.61
C MET A 484 -19.79 -24.12 2.22
N PHE A 485 -19.54 -23.91 3.52
CA PHE A 485 -19.84 -22.65 4.18
C PHE A 485 -19.01 -21.49 3.63
N ALA A 486 -17.71 -21.68 3.40
CA ALA A 486 -16.83 -20.68 2.81
C ALA A 486 -17.27 -20.30 1.38
N THR A 487 -17.70 -21.28 0.59
CA THR A 487 -18.28 -21.05 -0.75
C THR A 487 -19.57 -20.25 -0.68
N LEU A 488 -20.47 -20.57 0.25
CA LEU A 488 -21.69 -19.81 0.46
C LEU A 488 -21.40 -18.37 0.89
N TYR A 489 -20.44 -18.17 1.80
CA TYR A 489 -20.01 -16.85 2.25
C TYR A 489 -19.44 -16.02 1.10
N ALA A 490 -18.51 -16.57 0.31
CA ALA A 490 -17.96 -15.91 -0.88
C ALA A 490 -19.05 -15.58 -1.91
N GLY A 491 -20.02 -16.49 -2.05
CA GLY A 491 -21.15 -16.37 -2.94
C GLY A 491 -22.24 -15.37 -2.52
N THR A 492 -22.33 -14.96 -1.25
CA THR A 492 -23.45 -14.14 -0.75
C THR A 492 -23.02 -12.82 -0.09
N VAL A 493 -21.88 -12.79 0.60
CA VAL A 493 -21.47 -11.67 1.45
C VAL A 493 -20.48 -10.74 0.74
N LEU A 494 -19.59 -11.30 -0.09
CA LEU A 494 -18.53 -10.52 -0.71
C LEU A 494 -19.05 -9.56 -1.80
N PRO A 495 -18.49 -8.33 -1.86
CA PRO A 495 -18.88 -7.35 -2.88
C PRO A 495 -18.54 -7.85 -4.29
N TYR A 496 -19.40 -7.51 -5.25
CA TYR A 496 -19.11 -7.74 -6.66
C TYR A 496 -18.20 -6.62 -7.17
N ILE A 497 -17.09 -7.01 -7.79
CA ILE A 497 -16.16 -6.12 -8.48
C ILE A 497 -16.20 -6.52 -9.96
N SER A 498 -16.42 -5.55 -10.86
CA SER A 498 -16.51 -5.84 -12.28
C SER A 498 -15.14 -6.25 -12.83
N PRO A 499 -15.06 -7.25 -13.71
CA PRO A 499 -13.79 -7.63 -14.35
C PRO A 499 -13.17 -6.49 -15.15
N GLU A 500 -14.00 -5.58 -15.67
CA GLU A 500 -13.61 -4.43 -16.49
C GLU A 500 -12.84 -3.37 -15.68
N SER A 501 -13.06 -3.25 -14.36
CA SER A 501 -12.27 -2.34 -13.52
C SER A 501 -10.86 -2.86 -13.26
N LEU A 502 -10.62 -4.15 -13.47
CA LEU A 502 -9.33 -4.82 -13.29
C LEU A 502 -8.51 -4.89 -14.58
N SER A 503 -9.12 -4.61 -15.73
CA SER A 503 -8.42 -4.50 -17.01
C SER A 503 -8.32 -3.03 -17.39
N ASP A 504 -7.30 -2.34 -16.89
CA ASP A 504 -6.84 -1.14 -17.59
C ASP A 504 -6.54 -1.55 -19.05
N GLY A 505 -7.06 -0.79 -20.00
CA GLY A 505 -7.23 -1.13 -21.42
C GLY A 505 -5.97 -1.43 -22.24
N LYS A 506 -4.85 -1.80 -21.64
CA LYS A 506 -3.73 -2.45 -22.34
C LYS A 506 -3.89 -3.96 -22.25
N GLN A 507 -4.52 -4.50 -23.29
CA GLN A 507 -4.47 -5.92 -23.60
C GLN A 507 -3.00 -6.29 -23.90
N ASP A 508 -2.24 -6.69 -22.87
CA ASP A 508 -0.92 -7.31 -23.05
C ASP A 508 -1.11 -8.68 -23.72
N SER A 509 -1.27 -8.62 -25.03
CA SER A 509 -1.55 -9.71 -25.95
C SER A 509 -0.29 -10.50 -26.33
N LYS A 510 0.88 -10.21 -25.73
CA LYS A 510 2.15 -10.83 -26.15
C LYS A 510 2.74 -11.89 -25.21
N ALA A 511 2.37 -11.95 -23.93
CA ALA A 511 2.96 -12.93 -23.01
C ALA A 511 2.17 -14.26 -22.98
N LYS A 512 2.31 -15.09 -24.03
CA LYS A 512 1.71 -16.44 -24.05
C LYS A 512 2.47 -17.40 -23.10
N GLY A 513 1.80 -17.84 -22.02
CA GLY A 513 2.19 -19.03 -21.24
C GLY A 513 3.26 -18.82 -20.17
N ILE A 514 3.98 -19.90 -19.82
CA ILE A 514 4.97 -19.97 -18.73
C ILE A 514 6.03 -18.84 -18.82
N LYS A 515 6.42 -18.44 -20.04
CA LYS A 515 7.36 -17.32 -20.26
C LYS A 515 6.84 -15.99 -19.71
N GLY A 516 5.53 -15.73 -19.78
CA GLY A 516 4.92 -14.53 -19.20
C GLY A 516 4.89 -14.54 -17.67
N PHE A 517 4.79 -15.71 -17.06
CA PHE A 517 4.80 -15.86 -15.61
C PHE A 517 6.19 -15.82 -15.00
N LEU A 518 7.20 -16.28 -15.74
CA LEU A 518 8.61 -16.14 -15.35
C LEU A 518 9.19 -14.77 -15.77
N ALA A 519 8.47 -13.95 -16.53
CA ALA A 519 8.92 -12.63 -16.96
C ALA A 519 9.32 -11.71 -15.78
N PRO A 520 8.60 -11.69 -14.64
CA PRO A 520 9.02 -10.93 -13.47
C PRO A 520 10.41 -11.34 -12.94
N LEU A 521 10.86 -12.59 -13.11
CA LEU A 521 12.20 -13.00 -12.70
C LEU A 521 13.31 -12.33 -13.51
N ARG A 522 13.00 -11.69 -14.65
CA ARG A 522 13.98 -10.88 -15.39
C ARG A 522 14.53 -9.74 -14.53
N ILE A 523 13.79 -9.27 -13.53
CA ILE A 523 14.27 -8.24 -12.59
C ILE A 523 15.39 -8.72 -11.67
N LEU A 524 15.63 -10.03 -11.58
CA LEU A 524 16.77 -10.61 -10.88
C LEU A 524 18.07 -10.46 -11.68
N ALA A 525 17.98 -10.14 -12.97
CA ALA A 525 19.16 -9.85 -13.76
C ALA A 525 19.85 -8.58 -13.23
N PRO A 526 21.18 -8.48 -13.32
CA PRO A 526 21.90 -7.31 -12.83
C PRO A 526 21.43 -6.05 -13.55
N GLN A 527 20.92 -5.07 -12.81
CA GLN A 527 20.44 -3.82 -13.39
C GLN A 527 21.62 -2.98 -13.87
N ARG A 528 21.53 -2.39 -15.07
CA ARG A 528 22.55 -1.47 -15.58
C ARG A 528 22.21 -0.06 -15.10
N ILE A 529 23.06 0.51 -14.26
CA ILE A 529 22.90 1.88 -13.75
C ILE A 529 24.00 2.76 -14.35
N ARG A 530 23.64 3.98 -14.74
CA ARG A 530 24.58 5.02 -15.14
C ARG A 530 24.85 5.91 -13.92
N LEU A 531 26.12 6.00 -13.55
CA LEU A 531 26.60 6.85 -12.46
C LEU A 531 26.68 8.31 -12.92
N LEU A 532 26.76 9.25 -11.97
CA LEU A 532 26.97 10.69 -12.20
C LEU A 532 28.17 11.01 -13.10
N ASP A 533 29.19 10.15 -13.10
CA ASP A 533 30.38 10.28 -13.94
C ASP A 533 30.19 9.72 -15.37
N GLY A 534 28.97 9.32 -15.73
CA GLY A 534 28.61 8.73 -17.02
C GLY A 534 28.96 7.25 -17.18
N ARG A 535 29.64 6.62 -16.20
CA ARG A 535 30.00 5.19 -16.29
C ARG A 535 28.78 4.31 -16.05
N VAL A 536 28.62 3.30 -16.89
CA VAL A 536 27.58 2.27 -16.71
C VAL A 536 28.17 1.12 -15.88
N VAL A 537 27.56 0.85 -14.72
CA VAL A 537 27.93 -0.25 -13.84
C VAL A 537 26.75 -1.20 -13.61
N LYS A 538 27.05 -2.46 -13.30
CA LYS A 538 26.03 -3.46 -12.96
C LYS A 538 25.71 -3.39 -11.46
N HIS A 539 24.44 -3.28 -11.14
CA HIS A 539 23.89 -3.26 -9.79
C HIS A 539 23.27 -4.62 -9.46
N TYR A 540 23.69 -5.20 -8.32
CA TYR A 540 23.28 -6.54 -7.88
C TYR A 540 22.40 -6.54 -6.61
N GLY A 541 21.98 -5.36 -6.12
CA GLY A 541 21.24 -5.24 -4.86
C GLY A 541 19.95 -6.08 -4.83
N VAL A 542 19.15 -6.01 -5.90
CA VAL A 542 17.90 -6.80 -6.07
C VAL A 542 18.18 -8.31 -6.17
N PHE A 543 19.26 -8.69 -6.85
CA PHE A 543 19.65 -10.10 -6.96
C PHE A 543 19.97 -10.69 -5.57
N PHE A 544 20.84 -10.02 -4.80
CA PHE A 544 21.19 -10.48 -3.45
C PHE A 544 20.00 -10.44 -2.48
N LEU A 545 19.12 -9.43 -2.60
CA LEU A 545 17.88 -9.38 -1.82
C LEU A 545 17.02 -10.63 -2.08
N CYS A 546 16.75 -10.95 -3.34
CA CYS A 546 15.93 -12.09 -3.71
C CYS A 546 16.60 -13.43 -3.37
N CYS A 547 17.93 -13.56 -3.54
CA CYS A 547 18.66 -14.75 -3.09
C CYS A 547 18.58 -14.93 -1.58
N GLY A 548 18.73 -13.85 -0.82
CA GLY A 548 18.60 -13.85 0.64
C GLY A 548 17.19 -14.21 1.09
N LEU A 549 16.15 -13.64 0.45
CA LEU A 549 14.76 -13.99 0.70
C LEU A 549 14.48 -15.46 0.36
N PHE A 550 14.99 -15.95 -0.76
CA PHE A 550 14.89 -17.36 -1.15
C PHE A 550 15.46 -18.27 -0.06
N LEU A 551 16.71 -18.04 0.36
CA LEU A 551 17.37 -18.85 1.39
C LEU A 551 16.69 -18.71 2.76
N GLY A 552 16.19 -17.52 3.08
CA GLY A 552 15.45 -17.27 4.32
C GLY A 552 14.13 -18.04 4.36
N VAL A 553 13.37 -18.05 3.27
CA VAL A 553 12.15 -18.87 3.14
C VAL A 553 12.49 -20.36 3.07
N LEU A 554 13.59 -20.72 2.42
CA LEU A 554 14.09 -22.09 2.37
C LEU A 554 14.34 -22.62 3.77
N ALA A 555 14.96 -21.85 4.66
CA ALA A 555 15.19 -22.24 6.04
C ALA A 555 13.91 -22.23 6.90
N THR A 556 13.23 -21.08 6.93
CA THR A 556 12.12 -20.85 7.87
C THR A 556 10.80 -21.49 7.45
N GLY A 557 10.62 -21.77 6.15
CA GLY A 557 9.38 -22.28 5.59
C GLY A 557 9.01 -23.69 6.05
N TYR A 558 10.01 -24.52 6.33
CA TYR A 558 9.81 -25.90 6.80
C TYR A 558 9.80 -26.05 8.32
N ALA A 559 10.26 -25.05 9.07
CA ALA A 559 10.45 -25.15 10.52
C ALA A 559 9.20 -25.60 11.31
N PRO A 560 7.97 -25.10 11.06
CA PRO A 560 6.78 -25.58 11.77
C PRO A 560 6.50 -27.07 11.51
N LEU A 561 6.64 -27.50 10.25
CA LEU A 561 6.45 -28.90 9.88
C LEU A 561 7.55 -29.80 10.47
N LEU A 562 8.79 -29.33 10.45
CA LEU A 562 9.91 -30.02 11.08
C LEU A 562 9.69 -30.23 12.59
N LEU A 563 9.18 -29.21 13.29
CA LEU A 563 8.83 -29.31 14.71
C LEU A 563 7.72 -30.35 14.93
N GLN A 564 6.66 -30.31 14.13
CA GLN A 564 5.56 -31.29 14.20
C GLN A 564 6.07 -32.72 13.94
N MET A 565 6.90 -32.91 12.92
CA MET A 565 7.46 -34.21 12.56
C MET A 565 8.38 -34.77 13.64
N TYR A 566 9.27 -33.92 14.16
CA TYR A 566 10.17 -34.32 15.24
C TYR A 566 9.39 -34.64 16.52
N ALA A 567 8.38 -33.84 16.87
CA ALA A 567 7.55 -34.09 18.04
C ALA A 567 6.75 -35.39 17.94
N THR A 568 6.20 -35.68 16.76
CA THR A 568 5.49 -36.94 16.52
C THR A 568 6.43 -38.14 16.61
N ALA A 569 7.65 -38.04 16.05
CA ALA A 569 8.56 -39.18 15.94
C ALA A 569 9.37 -39.48 17.23
N TYR A 570 9.64 -38.48 18.07
CA TYR A 570 10.51 -38.63 19.26
C TYR A 570 9.80 -38.40 20.59
N PHE A 571 8.73 -37.61 20.61
CA PHE A 571 7.94 -37.35 21.82
C PHE A 571 6.58 -38.06 21.79
N ASP A 572 6.31 -38.88 20.76
CA ASP A 572 5.05 -39.59 20.55
C ASP A 572 3.83 -38.66 20.60
N PHE A 573 3.97 -37.45 20.07
CA PHE A 573 2.88 -36.48 20.11
C PHE A 573 1.70 -36.94 19.26
N ASP A 574 0.52 -36.96 19.88
CA ASP A 574 -0.74 -37.17 19.18
C ASP A 574 -1.12 -35.94 18.33
N GLN A 575 -2.23 -36.05 17.60
CA GLN A 575 -2.71 -34.99 16.71
C GLN A 575 -3.18 -33.74 17.48
N GLY A 576 -3.69 -33.86 18.70
CA GLY A 576 -4.12 -32.76 19.56
C GLY A 576 -2.93 -31.99 20.14
N GLN A 577 -1.90 -32.69 20.62
CA GLN A 577 -0.64 -32.11 21.08
C GLN A 577 0.10 -31.40 19.95
N ASN A 578 0.17 -32.02 18.77
CA ASN A 578 0.67 -31.36 17.57
C ASN A 578 -0.20 -30.16 17.16
N GLY A 579 -1.51 -30.25 17.36
CA GLY A 579 -2.45 -29.15 17.16
C GLY A 579 -2.13 -27.94 18.03
N TRP A 580 -1.85 -28.16 19.32
CA TRP A 580 -1.38 -27.12 20.24
C TRP A 580 -0.04 -26.52 19.81
N LEU A 581 0.96 -27.35 19.53
CA LEU A 581 2.29 -26.92 19.09
C LEU A 581 2.23 -26.04 17.84
N MET A 582 1.46 -26.46 16.83
CA MET A 582 1.31 -25.73 15.57
C MET A 582 0.50 -24.45 15.73
N SER A 583 -0.52 -24.48 16.60
CA SER A 583 -1.33 -23.30 16.93
C SER A 583 -0.51 -22.22 17.63
N GLU A 584 0.33 -22.60 18.61
CA GLU A 584 1.18 -21.65 19.34
C GLU A 584 2.14 -20.91 18.40
N ASN A 585 2.81 -21.63 17.50
CA ASN A 585 3.68 -21.01 16.49
C ASN A 585 2.90 -20.06 15.56
N ALA A 586 1.67 -20.39 15.17
CA ALA A 586 0.84 -19.54 14.33
C ALA A 586 0.27 -18.31 15.07
N LEU A 587 -0.15 -18.47 16.33
CA LEU A 587 -0.64 -17.38 17.19
C LEU A 587 0.46 -16.34 17.47
N CYS A 588 1.68 -16.77 17.80
CA CYS A 588 2.81 -15.87 18.01
C CYS A 588 3.08 -15.00 16.76
N ARG A 589 3.02 -15.60 15.57
CA ARG A 589 3.16 -14.87 14.30
C ARG A 589 2.00 -13.91 14.02
N SER A 590 0.76 -14.34 14.30
CA SER A 590 -0.44 -13.51 14.14
C SER A 590 -0.39 -12.29 15.07
N ALA A 591 -0.05 -12.48 16.35
CA ALA A 591 0.07 -11.40 17.32
C ALA A 591 1.15 -10.38 16.92
N PHE A 592 2.29 -10.84 16.40
CA PHE A 592 3.33 -9.96 15.87
C PHE A 592 2.80 -9.09 14.70
N LEU A 593 2.17 -9.69 13.69
CA LEU A 593 1.69 -8.96 12.52
C LEU A 593 0.54 -7.99 12.83
N PHE A 594 -0.30 -8.29 13.82
CA PHE A 594 -1.41 -7.43 14.20
C PHE A 594 -1.01 -6.26 15.11
N PHE A 595 -0.17 -6.51 16.12
CA PHE A 595 0.08 -5.53 17.19
C PHE A 595 1.44 -4.86 17.14
N ILE A 596 2.44 -5.57 16.61
CA ILE A 596 3.85 -5.17 16.67
C ILE A 596 4.28 -4.58 15.34
N PHE A 597 4.03 -5.27 14.23
CA PHE A 597 4.47 -4.86 12.89
C PHE A 597 3.98 -3.46 12.48
N PRO A 598 2.70 -3.07 12.65
CA PRO A 598 2.23 -1.73 12.28
C PRO A 598 2.91 -0.63 13.09
N ARG A 599 3.06 -0.84 14.42
CA ARG A 599 3.70 0.13 15.31
C ARG A 599 5.20 0.31 15.06
N ILE A 600 5.89 -0.75 14.63
CA ILE A 600 7.30 -0.69 14.26
C ILE A 600 7.49 0.14 13.00
N ILE A 601 6.63 -0.03 11.99
CA ILE A 601 6.67 0.81 10.77
C ILE A 601 6.49 2.29 11.13
N GLU A 602 5.60 2.60 12.09
CA GLU A 602 5.34 3.97 12.55
C GLU A 602 6.49 4.57 13.40
N SER A 603 7.31 3.74 14.05
CA SER A 603 8.34 4.18 15.03
C SER A 603 9.78 4.13 14.52
N ALA A 604 9.99 4.01 13.20
CA ALA A 604 11.26 3.83 12.49
C ALA A 604 11.85 2.40 12.45
N ALA A 605 12.41 2.07 11.28
CA ALA A 605 12.73 0.75 10.74
C ALA A 605 13.79 -0.11 11.48
N PHE A 606 14.40 0.39 12.56
CA PHE A 606 15.53 -0.25 13.24
C PHE A 606 15.17 -1.55 13.97
N LEU A 607 13.88 -1.84 14.24
CA LEU A 607 13.42 -3.02 14.98
C LEU A 607 12.79 -4.13 14.13
N LEU A 608 12.97 -4.09 12.80
CA LEU A 608 12.54 -5.15 11.87
C LEU A 608 13.09 -6.60 12.08
N PRO A 609 14.18 -6.92 12.82
CA PRO A 609 14.79 -8.25 12.73
C PRO A 609 14.11 -9.42 13.48
N PHE A 610 12.91 -9.27 14.03
CA PHE A 610 12.20 -10.40 14.63
C PHE A 610 11.43 -11.22 13.57
N GLY A 611 12.15 -12.05 12.81
CA GLY A 611 11.78 -13.33 12.14
C GLY A 611 10.45 -13.53 11.38
N SER A 612 9.35 -12.87 11.73
CA SER A 612 8.02 -12.99 11.08
C SER A 612 7.73 -11.87 10.06
N GLY A 613 8.62 -10.89 9.93
CA GLY A 613 8.47 -9.75 9.03
C GLY A 613 9.27 -9.80 7.73
N SER A 614 10.03 -10.86 7.45
CA SER A 614 10.97 -10.89 6.31
C SER A 614 10.30 -10.75 4.94
N ALA A 615 9.16 -11.42 4.73
CA ALA A 615 8.38 -11.31 3.49
C ALA A 615 7.81 -9.90 3.25
N PRO A 616 7.08 -9.27 4.20
CA PRO A 616 6.61 -7.90 4.01
C PRO A 616 7.76 -6.87 3.99
N ALA A 617 8.84 -7.07 4.76
CA ALA A 617 10.02 -6.20 4.72
C ALA A 617 10.73 -6.27 3.36
N GLY A 618 10.96 -7.48 2.83
CA GLY A 618 11.57 -7.67 1.50
C GLY A 618 10.74 -7.05 0.37
N LYS A 619 9.41 -7.14 0.46
CA LYS A 619 8.49 -6.46 -0.47
C LYS A 619 8.54 -4.93 -0.35
N GLY A 620 8.73 -4.40 0.86
CA GLY A 620 8.98 -2.96 1.05
C GLY A 620 10.30 -2.53 0.40
N VAL A 621 11.40 -3.17 0.79
CA VAL A 621 12.76 -2.84 0.31
C VAL A 621 12.88 -2.91 -1.20
N ILE A 622 12.31 -3.95 -1.85
CA ILE A 622 12.41 -4.06 -3.31
C ILE A 622 11.67 -2.93 -4.04
N THR A 623 10.58 -2.40 -3.48
CA THR A 623 9.84 -1.28 -4.09
C THR A 623 10.61 0.04 -4.04
N GLU A 624 11.54 0.17 -3.09
CA GLU A 624 12.47 1.31 -2.99
C GLU A 624 13.70 1.12 -3.87
N MET A 625 14.12 -0.13 -4.13
CA MET A 625 15.22 -0.45 -5.05
C MET A 625 14.84 -0.35 -6.53
N CYS A 626 13.55 -0.28 -6.87
CA CYS A 626 13.06 -0.28 -8.25
C CYS A 626 12.28 1.00 -8.60
N PRO A 627 12.38 1.51 -9.85
CA PRO A 627 11.57 2.63 -10.32
C PRO A 627 10.07 2.32 -10.27
N GLN A 628 9.24 3.36 -10.17
CA GLN A 628 7.79 3.22 -10.06
C GLN A 628 7.17 2.36 -11.18
N SER A 629 7.69 2.44 -12.40
CA SER A 629 7.22 1.64 -13.55
C SER A 629 7.46 0.14 -13.41
N GLN A 630 8.44 -0.28 -12.59
CA GLN A 630 8.83 -1.69 -12.41
C GLN A 630 8.44 -2.26 -11.04
N ARG A 631 7.87 -1.45 -10.12
CA ARG A 631 7.51 -1.91 -8.76
C ARG A 631 6.56 -3.10 -8.76
N THR A 632 5.57 -3.10 -9.65
CA THR A 632 4.61 -4.21 -9.77
C THR A 632 5.31 -5.50 -10.19
N ASP A 633 6.24 -5.44 -11.14
CA ASP A 633 7.02 -6.59 -11.60
C ASP A 633 7.99 -7.07 -10.51
N ALA A 634 8.60 -6.15 -9.76
CA ALA A 634 9.45 -6.46 -8.61
C ALA A 634 8.70 -7.24 -7.52
N LEU A 635 7.50 -6.78 -7.16
CA LEU A 635 6.65 -7.46 -6.16
C LEU A 635 6.20 -8.86 -6.64
N ASN A 636 5.90 -8.99 -7.92
CA ASN A 636 5.59 -10.28 -8.54
C ASN A 636 6.80 -11.21 -8.54
N ALA A 637 8.00 -10.70 -8.81
CA ALA A 637 9.23 -11.47 -8.78
C ALA A 637 9.55 -12.01 -7.39
N VAL A 638 9.45 -11.18 -6.34
CA VAL A 638 9.63 -11.63 -4.94
C VAL A 638 8.65 -12.74 -4.60
N THR A 639 7.37 -12.55 -4.93
CA THR A 639 6.33 -13.55 -4.64
C THR A 639 6.63 -14.88 -5.36
N LEU A 640 7.14 -14.83 -6.58
CA LEU A 640 7.54 -16.02 -7.32
C LEU A 640 8.78 -16.70 -6.70
N VAL A 641 9.78 -15.93 -6.29
CA VAL A 641 10.97 -16.44 -5.58
C VAL A 641 10.56 -17.14 -4.27
N GLU A 642 9.65 -16.54 -3.50
CA GLU A 642 9.10 -17.15 -2.27
C GLU A 642 8.40 -18.48 -2.57
N ASN A 643 7.62 -18.57 -3.66
CA ASN A 643 6.94 -19.82 -4.04
C ASN A 643 7.94 -20.91 -4.44
N ILE A 644 8.98 -20.58 -5.21
CA ILE A 644 10.05 -21.53 -5.56
C ILE A 644 10.79 -21.99 -4.30
N ALA A 645 11.07 -21.09 -3.36
CA ALA A 645 11.69 -21.44 -2.08
C ALA A 645 10.82 -22.38 -1.24
N ARG A 646 9.50 -22.15 -1.20
CA ARG A 646 8.54 -23.04 -0.51
C ARG A 646 8.45 -24.42 -1.16
N LEU A 647 8.57 -24.51 -2.48
CA LEU A 647 8.63 -25.80 -3.17
C LEU A 647 9.93 -26.53 -2.83
N ALA A 648 11.06 -25.83 -2.91
CA ALA A 648 12.38 -26.39 -2.64
C ALA A 648 12.53 -26.85 -1.18
N THR A 649 12.00 -26.08 -0.21
CA THR A 649 12.15 -26.41 1.22
C THR A 649 11.43 -27.70 1.60
N GLN A 650 10.22 -27.91 1.08
CA GLN A 650 9.43 -29.12 1.36
C GLN A 650 10.11 -30.39 0.84
N GLY A 651 10.73 -30.32 -0.33
CA GLY A 651 11.52 -31.43 -0.85
C GLY A 651 12.82 -31.63 -0.07
N LEU A 652 13.65 -30.59 -0.02
CA LEU A 652 15.00 -30.68 0.55
C LEU A 652 14.98 -31.15 2.01
N PHE A 653 14.25 -30.44 2.89
CA PHE A 653 14.25 -30.78 4.31
C PHE A 653 13.42 -32.01 4.62
N GLY A 654 12.43 -32.33 3.79
CA GLY A 654 11.70 -33.58 3.82
C GLY A 654 12.59 -34.80 3.68
N PHE A 655 13.38 -34.84 2.61
CA PHE A 655 14.31 -35.94 2.37
C PHE A 655 15.48 -35.95 3.35
N ILE A 656 16.00 -34.77 3.75
CA ILE A 656 17.04 -34.68 4.78
C ILE A 656 16.52 -35.25 6.11
N PHE A 657 15.31 -34.88 6.54
CA PHE A 657 14.71 -35.44 7.74
C PHE A 657 14.52 -36.95 7.61
N SER A 658 13.99 -37.44 6.49
CA SER A 658 13.80 -38.87 6.25
C SER A 658 15.12 -39.65 6.40
N ALA A 659 16.19 -39.22 5.72
CA ALA A 659 17.48 -39.90 5.76
C ALA A 659 18.12 -39.88 7.16
N LEU A 660 17.97 -38.76 7.89
CA LEU A 660 18.50 -38.64 9.25
C LEU A 660 17.62 -39.37 10.29
N ALA A 661 16.32 -39.49 10.05
CA ALA A 661 15.40 -40.23 10.91
C ALA A 661 15.67 -41.74 10.87
N GLU A 662 15.96 -42.32 9.70
CA GLU A 662 16.35 -43.75 9.57
C GLU A 662 17.56 -44.10 10.44
N THR A 663 18.50 -43.15 10.60
CA THR A 663 19.70 -43.33 11.43
C THR A 663 19.51 -42.88 12.88
N GLY A 664 18.30 -42.46 13.27
CA GLY A 664 17.97 -41.99 14.61
C GLY A 664 18.52 -40.60 14.95
N GLN A 665 19.02 -39.85 13.97
CA GLN A 665 19.67 -38.54 14.17
C GLN A 665 18.90 -37.37 13.53
N ALA A 666 17.56 -37.42 13.50
CA ALA A 666 16.72 -36.41 12.86
C ALA A 666 16.93 -34.97 13.41
N TYR A 667 17.47 -34.84 14.63
CA TYR A 667 17.79 -33.53 15.21
C TYR A 667 18.84 -32.74 14.39
N TYR A 668 19.71 -33.42 13.62
CA TYR A 668 20.67 -32.74 12.73
C TYR A 668 19.99 -31.88 11.65
N THR A 669 18.74 -32.18 11.31
CA THR A 669 17.95 -31.37 10.37
C THR A 669 17.77 -29.92 10.87
N PHE A 670 17.67 -29.71 12.20
CA PHE A 670 17.60 -28.35 12.78
C PHE A 670 18.92 -27.59 12.62
N TYR A 671 20.06 -28.27 12.78
CA TYR A 671 21.38 -27.66 12.58
C TYR A 671 21.62 -27.27 11.12
N ILE A 672 21.23 -28.13 10.18
CA ILE A 672 21.29 -27.82 8.74
C ILE A 672 20.40 -26.62 8.43
N ASN A 673 19.20 -26.58 9.01
CA ASN A 673 18.27 -25.46 8.83
C ASN A 673 18.87 -24.14 9.36
N ALA A 674 19.42 -24.15 10.58
CA ALA A 674 20.09 -22.99 11.17
C ALA A 674 21.29 -22.51 10.33
N ALA A 675 22.09 -23.44 9.77
CA ALA A 675 23.20 -23.10 8.90
C ALA A 675 22.74 -22.37 7.63
N ILE A 676 21.67 -22.84 6.98
CA ILE A 676 21.09 -22.17 5.82
C ILE A 676 20.55 -20.78 6.19
N ALA A 677 19.94 -20.62 7.36
CA ALA A 677 19.48 -19.31 7.84
C ALA A 677 20.63 -18.31 8.05
N ILE A 678 21.76 -18.76 8.60
CA ILE A 678 22.97 -17.92 8.75
C ILE A 678 23.52 -17.51 7.38
N VAL A 679 23.56 -18.43 6.41
CA VAL A 679 23.96 -18.13 5.03
C VAL A 679 22.98 -17.14 4.39
N ALA A 680 21.67 -17.29 4.60
CA ALA A 680 20.68 -16.34 4.12
C ALA A 680 20.94 -14.93 4.65
N MET A 681 21.23 -14.80 5.94
CA MET A 681 21.60 -13.54 6.57
C MET A 681 22.88 -12.94 5.94
N ALA A 682 23.93 -13.75 5.76
CA ALA A 682 25.17 -13.32 5.12
C ALA A 682 24.95 -12.82 3.68
N VAL A 683 24.07 -13.48 2.92
CA VAL A 683 23.70 -13.05 1.56
C VAL A 683 22.90 -11.75 1.57
N LEU A 684 21.99 -11.56 2.52
CA LEU A 684 21.23 -10.32 2.67
C LEU A 684 22.14 -9.11 2.98
N PHE A 685 23.22 -9.31 3.74
CA PHE A 685 24.23 -8.27 3.97
C PHE A 685 24.95 -7.80 2.70
N LEU A 686 24.88 -8.58 1.60
CA LEU A 686 25.40 -8.18 0.29
C LEU A 686 24.38 -7.40 -0.54
N SER A 687 23.13 -7.24 -0.06
CA SER A 687 22.14 -6.37 -0.68
C SER A 687 22.42 -4.91 -0.32
N TYR A 688 22.48 -4.04 -1.32
CA TYR A 688 22.74 -2.62 -1.16
C TYR A 688 21.83 -1.84 -2.11
N PHE A 689 21.47 -0.62 -1.72
CA PHE A 689 20.69 0.28 -2.58
C PHE A 689 21.53 0.82 -3.75
N PRO A 690 20.91 1.18 -4.88
CA PRO A 690 21.59 1.92 -5.93
C PRO A 690 22.18 3.23 -5.37
N PRO A 691 23.37 3.66 -5.83
CA PRO A 691 23.97 4.93 -5.42
C PRO A 691 23.05 6.12 -5.70
N LEU A 692 23.12 7.14 -4.83
CA LEU A 692 22.43 8.42 -5.00
C LEU A 692 22.71 9.02 -6.39
N ASP A 693 21.68 9.60 -7.01
CA ASP A 693 21.73 10.27 -8.32
C ASP A 693 22.15 9.37 -9.51
N SER A 694 22.02 8.04 -9.36
CA SER A 694 22.17 7.12 -10.49
C SER A 694 20.89 6.99 -11.31
N THR A 695 21.02 6.87 -12.62
CA THR A 695 19.89 6.67 -13.54
C THR A 695 19.92 5.25 -14.10
N MET A 696 18.76 4.59 -14.15
CA MET A 696 18.69 3.25 -14.74
C MET A 696 18.76 3.37 -16.26
N VAL A 697 19.69 2.65 -16.89
CA VAL A 697 19.70 2.51 -18.34
C VAL A 697 18.60 1.50 -18.67
N ALA A 698 17.48 1.97 -19.21
CA ALA A 698 16.50 1.06 -19.77
C ALA A 698 17.18 0.22 -20.84
N ASP A 699 16.99 -1.09 -20.83
CA ASP A 699 17.32 -1.94 -21.96
C ASP A 699 16.42 -1.50 -23.12
N LEU A 700 16.80 -0.45 -23.85
CA LEU A 700 16.39 -0.29 -25.24
C LEU A 700 16.89 -1.56 -25.93
N ASP A 701 15.96 -2.26 -26.55
CA ASP A 701 16.21 -3.52 -27.24
C ASP A 701 17.50 -3.45 -28.07
N GLU A 702 18.27 -4.54 -28.07
CA GLU A 702 19.50 -4.71 -28.84
C GLU A 702 19.21 -4.71 -30.35
N GLU A 703 18.78 -3.59 -30.92
CA GLU A 703 18.77 -3.30 -32.35
C GLU A 703 18.97 -1.79 -32.49
N ASP A 704 20.23 -1.34 -32.48
CA ASP A 704 20.75 -0.13 -33.16
C ASP A 704 22.21 0.08 -32.74
N GLU A 705 23.07 -0.88 -33.08
CA GLU A 705 24.46 -0.52 -33.40
C GLU A 705 24.40 0.19 -34.75
N ASP A 706 24.65 1.50 -34.73
CA ASP A 706 24.83 2.44 -35.85
C ASP A 706 23.68 3.46 -36.05
N GLY A 707 23.61 4.45 -35.16
CA GLY A 707 22.83 5.67 -35.40
C GLY A 707 22.90 6.66 -34.25
N GLU A 708 23.37 7.87 -34.52
CA GLU A 708 23.41 8.99 -33.56
C GLU A 708 22.06 9.15 -32.82
N SER A 709 22.05 8.95 -31.49
CA SER A 709 20.86 9.20 -30.67
C SER A 709 20.92 10.61 -30.07
N TYR A 710 19.96 11.44 -30.47
CA TYR A 710 19.50 12.56 -29.68
C TYR A 710 18.88 12.00 -28.38
N VAL A 711 19.41 12.42 -27.24
CA VAL A 711 18.82 12.16 -25.93
C VAL A 711 17.71 13.20 -25.71
N ASP A 712 16.47 12.75 -25.61
CA ASP A 712 15.37 13.56 -25.08
C ASP A 712 15.54 13.63 -23.55
N GLU A 713 15.74 14.83 -23.01
CA GLU A 713 15.96 15.06 -21.57
C GLU A 713 14.77 14.63 -20.69
N ASN A 714 13.64 14.25 -21.28
CA ASN A 714 12.42 13.87 -20.57
C ASN A 714 12.36 12.42 -20.06
N ASP A 715 13.31 11.54 -20.43
CA ASP A 715 13.32 10.12 -20.00
C ASP A 715 14.29 9.81 -18.83
N LEU A 716 14.87 10.84 -18.20
CA LEU A 716 15.73 10.70 -17.03
C LEU A 716 14.91 10.51 -15.75
N VAL A 717 14.73 9.26 -15.31
CA VAL A 717 14.18 8.95 -13.98
C VAL A 717 15.31 8.96 -12.94
N MET A 718 15.42 10.04 -12.19
CA MET A 718 16.30 10.14 -11.01
C MET A 718 15.81 9.20 -9.90
N VAL A 719 16.67 8.29 -9.44
CA VAL A 719 16.39 7.44 -8.28
C VAL A 719 16.79 8.21 -7.02
N THR A 720 15.81 8.78 -6.32
CA THR A 720 16.01 9.40 -5.01
C THR A 720 15.88 8.35 -3.92
N SER A 721 16.98 8.03 -3.22
CA SER A 721 16.91 7.32 -1.94
C SER A 721 16.67 8.35 -0.82
N HIS A 722 15.68 8.10 0.02
CA HIS A 722 15.49 8.87 1.25
C HIS A 722 16.67 8.61 2.20
N GLU A 723 17.21 9.67 2.80
CA GLU A 723 18.20 9.59 3.88
C GLU A 723 17.71 8.64 4.98
N THR A 724 18.34 7.48 5.09
CA THR A 724 18.55 6.85 6.40
C THR A 724 20.00 7.13 6.78
N ASP A 725 20.17 8.18 7.59
CA ASP A 725 21.40 8.39 8.34
C ASP A 725 21.72 7.14 9.17
N ARG A 726 23.03 6.86 9.28
CA ARG A 726 23.68 5.70 9.91
C ARG A 726 23.11 5.23 11.25
#